data_AF-A0A258YKG5-F1
#
_entry.id   AF-A0A258YKG5-F1
#
_cell.length_a   1.000
_cell.length_b   1.000
_cell.length_c   1.000
_cell.angle_alpha   90.00
_cell.angle_beta   90.00
_cell.angle_gamma   90.00
#
_symmetry.space_group_name_H-M   'P 1'
#
loop_
_entity.id
_entity.type
_entity.pdbx_description
1 polymer ?
#
loop_
_entity_poly.entity_id
_entity_poly.type
_entity_poly.pdbx_seq_one_letter_code
_entity_poly.pdbx_strand_id
1 'polypeptide(L)'
;MNNYLKILLILLTTFITHGINAQVACGYDLGRADSSKSKRYKAEEEKMNLAIRAQILKTRQTVFSKSSIRNQSSGTIKSNSTPLPATVYIPVVFHLISEDPFAITDAMVQASLDDLNKAFAHQGAYGVDTLGEDTRIQFKLAQRTPTGEKSNGINRIKSYYDTVDVDLEDAAMKNQIKWDPAKYANIWVVKKINGEIQPSVFECGQWTRMAYGGYASAGGGMVVAGLVTSIIAHEMGHYLSLLHTFQGTNCVNNDCTTDGDRVCDTPPDRSIQGSDCNNPENSCGTDTLSGPFTVDMRDNISNFMDYGTSCPTVFTPGQGERMRAFLSVFNGGSLLVSDGATPVCADNINALYEVTANPFPLIGTSVEFTNCSIGASNYEWWIKNTATGVESLVGSGANLNYLFSSAGTFTVKLKAFNAGGTCNSSYYTQVFVSCGTVARFSPDKRIVSSKNGIYEDTVTFKNYSQNADSFEWYIRNNTTGTQQLISTAVDLLYSFPIAGNYSVWLNAAKGSCTAVSEKFSLNVTEATSDATLVLYSANCYKNDSIQLVFGIINYGVDTIPAGTSVRFYDKDSSVPGRKEYDSLFKTPAYILGNCSATYTHIVKADRNRPDSIYLIFDEENAIQEISKTNNRARRFLFQPTRSITPKDTTVLVNSTQSFRLNHAPDPLSSILWTSNTGSFSCTNCLTPSMKILDTTYLKVKTVTQYGCEDSTTATINIFPNDLVVSNQKIFCYKNNDSVFISSQLCLLNGYEQLTKSIKIQYFDTLKTEPSAKLLYEMVIPGFTVFTNGCATISHSFARKGANNVYLYMNPDLAIYEEQTNNNALSAPYQVFAIGLPITQIAIPRGDPYPLSILQFGEPVTAIRWTPSFAFNCTDCFTPILKTNSSTIISAIATSQYGCVDTASIPVNAYFTSHLSLPNVFSPNGDGKNDYFYVIAGKEVTQVKLFRIMNRWGATVFNKSGNLPNSYTDGWDGTYNGKPAEAGTYIYQLIVLLTDGTTETYKGNITLLR
;
A
#
# COMPACT_ATOMS: atom_id res chain seq x y z
N MET A 1 21.61 72.78 -30.99
CA MET A 1 22.25 71.94 -32.03
C MET A 1 22.75 70.60 -31.46
N ASN A 2 21.97 69.92 -30.60
CA ASN A 2 22.41 68.66 -29.97
C ASN A 2 21.29 67.66 -29.61
N ASN A 3 20.06 67.85 -30.14
CA ASN A 3 18.94 66.92 -29.89
C ASN A 3 18.32 66.33 -31.17
N TYR A 4 18.71 66.79 -32.37
CA TYR A 4 18.23 66.22 -33.64
C TYR A 4 19.08 65.04 -34.15
N LEU A 5 20.32 64.88 -33.66
CA LEU A 5 21.20 63.77 -34.07
C LEU A 5 20.96 62.47 -33.28
N LYS A 6 20.35 62.55 -32.08
CA LYS A 6 19.99 61.36 -31.27
C LYS A 6 18.69 60.70 -31.71
N ILE A 7 17.78 61.44 -32.33
CA ILE A 7 16.51 60.89 -32.84
C ILE A 7 16.70 60.22 -34.20
N LEU A 8 17.66 60.68 -35.01
CA LEU A 8 17.98 60.06 -36.31
C LEU A 8 18.73 58.72 -36.18
N LEU A 9 19.44 58.47 -35.08
CA LEU A 9 20.17 57.21 -34.85
C LEU A 9 19.28 56.08 -34.26
N ILE A 10 18.10 56.42 -33.73
CA ILE A 10 17.14 55.47 -33.17
C ILE A 10 16.07 55.05 -34.21
N LEU A 11 15.91 55.83 -35.28
CA LEU A 11 14.97 55.57 -36.38
C LEU A 11 15.57 54.79 -37.57
N LEU A 12 16.88 54.52 -37.57
CA LEU A 12 17.56 53.74 -38.63
C LEU A 12 17.83 52.28 -38.26
N THR A 13 17.53 51.85 -37.03
CA THR A 13 17.64 50.46 -36.59
C THR A 13 16.30 49.70 -36.57
N THR A 14 15.19 50.34 -36.94
CA THR A 14 13.83 49.78 -36.84
C THR A 14 13.15 49.45 -38.18
N PHE A 15 13.86 49.52 -39.31
CA PHE A 15 13.26 49.32 -40.65
C PHE A 15 13.81 48.13 -41.47
N ILE A 16 14.39 47.09 -40.84
CA ILE A 16 14.74 45.82 -41.52
C ILE A 16 14.04 44.58 -40.92
N THR A 17 13.11 44.74 -39.97
CA THR A 17 12.45 43.60 -39.31
C THR A 17 10.94 43.50 -39.56
N HIS A 18 10.44 44.01 -40.69
CA HIS A 18 9.04 43.77 -41.09
C HIS A 18 8.99 43.00 -42.39
N GLY A 19 8.89 41.68 -42.24
CA GLY A 19 8.66 40.74 -43.31
C GLY A 19 9.31 39.40 -43.00
N ILE A 20 8.84 38.72 -41.96
CA ILE A 20 8.60 37.26 -41.84
C ILE A 20 8.02 37.07 -40.43
N ASN A 21 6.71 36.86 -40.33
CA ASN A 21 6.06 36.30 -39.14
C ASN A 21 6.38 34.79 -39.11
N ALA A 22 7.65 34.43 -38.87
CA ALA A 22 8.03 33.05 -38.58
C ALA A 22 8.22 32.95 -37.07
N GLN A 23 7.34 32.19 -36.45
CA GLN A 23 7.58 31.53 -35.18
C GLN A 23 9.05 31.08 -35.14
N VAL A 24 9.81 31.53 -34.13
CA VAL A 24 11.17 31.03 -33.90
C VAL A 24 11.04 29.56 -33.56
N ALA A 25 11.17 28.70 -34.56
CA ALA A 25 11.20 27.26 -34.37
C ALA A 25 12.59 26.91 -33.84
N CYS A 26 12.68 26.50 -32.57
CA CYS A 26 13.83 25.76 -32.07
C CYS A 26 14.07 24.58 -33.02
N GLY A 27 15.33 24.32 -33.38
CA GLY A 27 15.60 23.22 -34.29
C GLY A 27 15.28 21.88 -33.64
N TYR A 28 15.07 20.86 -34.46
CA TYR A 28 14.55 19.58 -34.04
C TYR A 28 15.51 18.49 -34.46
N ASP A 29 16.02 17.78 -33.47
CA ASP A 29 16.93 16.68 -33.71
C ASP A 29 16.27 15.33 -33.58
N LEU A 30 16.99 14.32 -34.09
CA LEU A 30 16.59 12.94 -34.25
C LEU A 30 16.28 12.21 -32.92
N GLY A 31 15.31 12.70 -32.15
CA GLY A 31 14.35 11.93 -31.38
C GLY A 31 13.28 11.34 -32.30
N ARG A 32 13.68 10.76 -33.45
CA ARG A 32 12.75 10.00 -34.29
C ARG A 32 12.22 8.84 -33.45
N ALA A 33 10.95 8.88 -33.07
CA ALA A 33 10.13 7.71 -32.73
C ALA A 33 9.90 6.85 -33.99
N ASP A 34 10.91 6.73 -34.83
CA ASP A 34 10.84 5.92 -36.02
C ASP A 34 11.07 4.48 -35.62
N SER A 35 10.07 3.68 -35.91
CA SER A 35 10.15 2.24 -36.07
C SER A 35 11.35 1.77 -36.92
N SER A 36 12.05 2.67 -37.62
CA SER A 36 13.25 2.40 -38.41
C SER A 36 14.61 2.60 -37.70
N LYS A 37 14.71 3.19 -36.50
CA LYS A 37 16.00 3.25 -35.79
C LYS A 37 16.46 1.82 -35.53
N SER A 38 17.49 1.37 -36.26
CA SER A 38 18.04 0.02 -36.10
C SER A 38 18.33 -0.21 -34.61
N LYS A 39 18.02 -1.40 -34.09
CA LYS A 39 18.24 -1.76 -32.67
C LYS A 39 19.65 -1.40 -32.19
N ARG A 40 20.63 -1.41 -33.09
CA ARG A 40 22.02 -1.04 -32.88
C ARG A 40 22.20 0.44 -32.48
N TYR A 41 21.47 1.37 -33.09
CA TYR A 41 21.60 2.81 -32.77
C TYR A 41 21.12 3.10 -31.34
N LYS A 42 19.94 2.59 -30.97
CA LYS A 42 19.39 2.73 -29.60
C LYS A 42 20.34 2.14 -28.55
N ALA A 43 21.02 1.04 -28.87
CA ALA A 43 21.99 0.41 -27.99
C ALA A 43 23.27 1.27 -27.78
N GLU A 44 23.80 1.91 -28.83
CA GLU A 44 24.96 2.80 -28.70
C GLU A 44 24.63 4.10 -27.97
N GLU A 45 23.43 4.67 -28.21
CA GLU A 45 22.93 5.84 -27.48
C GLU A 45 22.79 5.54 -25.97
N GLU A 46 22.20 4.40 -25.62
CA GLU A 46 22.08 3.98 -24.22
C GLU A 46 23.44 3.74 -23.56
N LYS A 47 24.38 3.14 -24.30
CA LYS A 47 25.76 2.95 -23.83
C LYS A 47 26.45 4.30 -23.53
N MET A 48 26.26 5.30 -24.38
CA MET A 48 26.77 6.66 -24.13
C MET A 48 26.11 7.28 -22.90
N ASN A 49 24.78 7.19 -22.78
CA ASN A 49 24.04 7.71 -21.62
C ASN A 49 24.51 7.08 -20.29
N LEU A 50 24.76 5.76 -20.28
CA LEU A 50 25.31 5.05 -19.12
C LEU A 50 26.73 5.54 -18.78
N ALA A 51 27.58 5.77 -19.78
CA ALA A 51 28.93 6.31 -19.57
C ALA A 51 28.91 7.73 -19.00
N ILE A 52 28.02 8.59 -19.50
CA ILE A 52 27.79 9.95 -18.99
C ILE A 52 27.34 9.88 -17.52
N ARG A 53 26.33 9.07 -17.20
CA ARG A 53 25.83 8.90 -15.82
C ARG A 53 26.95 8.44 -14.88
N ALA A 54 27.74 7.45 -15.29
CA ALA A 54 28.87 6.97 -14.50
C ALA A 54 29.93 8.06 -14.26
N GLN A 55 30.20 8.89 -15.27
CA GLN A 55 31.15 10.00 -15.15
C GLN A 55 30.64 11.13 -14.23
N ILE A 56 29.35 11.44 -14.28
CA ILE A 56 28.70 12.38 -13.34
C ILE A 56 28.86 11.88 -11.90
N LEU A 57 28.51 10.61 -11.64
CA LEU A 57 28.62 10.01 -10.30
C LEU A 57 30.07 10.02 -9.79
N LYS A 58 31.04 9.67 -10.64
CA LYS A 58 32.48 9.72 -10.32
C LYS A 58 32.93 11.13 -9.95
N THR A 59 32.45 12.13 -10.70
CA THR A 59 32.82 13.53 -10.48
C THR A 59 32.26 14.03 -9.15
N ARG A 60 30.97 13.75 -8.86
CA ARG A 60 30.33 14.09 -7.59
C ARG A 60 31.03 13.43 -6.39
N GLN A 61 31.36 12.12 -6.47
CA GLN A 61 32.10 11.42 -5.41
C GLN A 61 33.48 12.05 -5.13
N THR A 62 34.19 12.49 -6.18
CA THR A 62 35.51 13.12 -6.05
C THR A 62 35.42 14.51 -5.39
N VAL A 63 34.33 15.24 -5.61
CA VAL A 63 34.06 16.53 -4.95
C VAL A 63 33.77 16.32 -3.47
N PHE A 64 32.92 15.34 -3.12
CA PHE A 64 32.58 15.01 -1.72
C PHE A 64 33.82 14.58 -0.91
N SER A 65 34.73 13.79 -1.48
CA SER A 65 35.95 13.36 -0.78
C SER A 65 36.97 14.48 -0.57
N LYS A 66 37.00 15.50 -1.45
CA LYS A 66 37.86 16.68 -1.28
C LYS A 66 37.29 17.70 -0.29
N SER A 67 35.97 17.77 -0.11
CA SER A 67 35.33 18.60 0.91
C SER A 67 35.46 18.03 2.32
N SER A 68 35.46 16.71 2.49
CA SER A 68 35.60 16.07 3.82
C SER A 68 37.02 16.14 4.39
N ILE A 69 38.05 16.34 3.56
CA ILE A 69 39.44 16.52 4.02
C ILE A 69 39.74 17.95 4.51
N ARG A 70 38.82 18.92 4.30
CA ARG A 70 39.06 20.34 4.62
C ARG A 70 38.43 20.86 5.93
N ASN A 71 37.73 20.03 6.71
CA ASN A 71 37.07 20.44 7.96
C ASN A 71 37.66 19.77 9.22
N GLN A 72 38.88 20.16 9.60
CA GLN A 72 39.39 19.96 10.96
C GLN A 72 39.98 21.21 11.62
N SER A 73 39.78 22.42 11.08
CA SER A 73 40.10 23.64 11.84
C SER A 73 39.22 24.83 11.47
N SER A 74 38.65 25.45 12.52
CA SER A 74 37.74 26.61 12.55
C SER A 74 36.25 26.32 12.33
N GLY A 75 35.49 26.41 13.43
CA GLY A 75 34.04 26.27 13.48
C GLY A 75 33.32 27.54 13.00
N THR A 76 33.27 27.72 11.67
CA THR A 76 32.31 28.64 11.04
C THR A 76 31.80 27.99 9.75
N ILE A 77 30.57 27.47 9.76
CA ILE A 77 29.93 26.94 8.56
C ILE A 77 29.49 28.13 7.70
N LYS A 78 30.38 28.60 6.83
CA LYS A 78 29.98 29.31 5.62
C LYS A 78 29.62 28.26 4.58
N SER A 79 28.42 28.37 4.00
CA SER A 79 28.01 27.65 2.79
C SER A 79 29.10 27.86 1.72
N ASN A 80 29.99 26.89 1.57
CA ASN A 80 31.02 26.90 0.54
C ASN A 80 30.36 26.44 -0.75
N SER A 81 30.04 27.40 -1.61
CA SER A 81 29.83 27.16 -3.03
C SER A 81 30.98 26.30 -3.55
N THR A 82 30.68 25.11 -4.06
CA THR A 82 31.66 24.27 -4.76
C THR A 82 32.30 25.13 -5.84
N PRO A 83 33.64 25.29 -5.88
CA PRO A 83 34.28 26.09 -6.93
C PRO A 83 33.92 25.50 -8.29
N LEU A 84 33.38 26.35 -9.17
CA LEU A 84 32.98 25.96 -10.51
C LEU A 84 34.17 25.36 -11.29
N PRO A 85 33.95 24.35 -12.14
CA PRO A 85 35.02 23.72 -12.91
C PRO A 85 35.66 24.73 -13.87
N ALA A 86 36.91 24.46 -14.26
CA ALA A 86 37.61 25.29 -15.23
C ALA A 86 36.88 25.31 -16.58
N THR A 87 36.84 26.47 -17.22
CA THR A 87 36.25 26.63 -18.56
C THR A 87 37.02 25.80 -19.58
N VAL A 88 36.30 24.96 -20.33
CA VAL A 88 36.85 24.17 -21.45
C VAL A 88 36.54 24.87 -22.77
N TYR A 89 37.48 24.78 -23.72
CA TYR A 89 37.34 25.40 -25.04
C TYR A 89 37.26 24.33 -26.12
N ILE A 90 36.16 24.32 -26.87
CA ILE A 90 35.91 23.36 -27.94
C ILE A 90 36.22 24.04 -29.29
N PRO A 91 37.13 23.48 -30.10
CA PRO A 91 37.36 23.97 -31.46
C PRO A 91 36.14 23.70 -32.34
N VAL A 92 35.59 24.73 -32.97
CA VAL A 92 34.46 24.63 -33.90
C VAL A 92 34.89 25.00 -35.31
N VAL A 93 34.26 24.38 -36.30
CA VAL A 93 34.45 24.72 -37.73
C VAL A 93 33.09 24.91 -38.38
N PHE A 94 32.91 26.04 -39.06
CA PHE A 94 31.71 26.36 -39.82
C PHE A 94 31.90 25.98 -41.28
N HIS A 95 30.99 25.18 -41.83
CA HIS A 95 30.93 24.80 -43.24
C HIS A 95 29.72 25.50 -43.87
N LEU A 96 29.95 26.63 -44.53
CA LEU A 96 28.91 27.43 -45.18
C LEU A 96 28.61 26.81 -46.55
N ILE A 97 27.45 26.17 -46.67
CA ILE A 97 27.02 25.45 -47.89
C ILE A 97 25.88 26.24 -48.52
N SER A 98 26.17 26.90 -49.65
CA SER A 98 25.18 27.69 -50.38
C SER A 98 25.55 27.84 -51.85
N GLU A 99 24.61 28.26 -52.70
CA GLU A 99 24.95 28.75 -54.05
C GLU A 99 25.80 30.04 -54.00
N ASP A 100 25.59 30.86 -52.96
CA ASP A 100 26.43 32.00 -52.63
C ASP A 100 26.93 31.86 -51.18
N PRO A 101 28.00 31.07 -50.94
CA PRO A 101 28.52 30.86 -49.60
C PRO A 101 29.18 32.12 -49.03
N PHE A 102 29.42 33.17 -49.83
CA PHE A 102 30.04 34.43 -49.40
C PHE A 102 29.03 35.45 -48.83
N ALA A 103 27.72 35.23 -49.05
CA ALA A 103 26.66 36.03 -48.44
C ALA A 103 26.76 36.09 -46.90
N ILE A 104 27.24 35.02 -46.26
CA ILE A 104 27.53 34.99 -44.82
C ILE A 104 28.99 35.40 -44.59
N THR A 105 29.23 36.58 -44.03
CA THR A 105 30.60 37.08 -43.81
C THR A 105 31.28 36.45 -42.60
N ASP A 106 32.62 36.48 -42.54
CA ASP A 106 33.39 36.02 -41.37
C ASP A 106 32.95 36.75 -40.07
N ALA A 107 32.59 38.02 -40.17
CA ALA A 107 32.10 38.82 -39.05
C ALA A 107 30.74 38.32 -38.53
N MET A 108 29.85 37.85 -39.41
CA MET A 108 28.57 37.26 -39.01
C MET A 108 28.78 35.92 -38.29
N VAL A 109 29.70 35.08 -38.77
CA VAL A 109 30.07 33.83 -38.10
C VAL A 109 30.66 34.11 -36.72
N GLN A 110 31.59 35.06 -36.62
CA GLN A 110 32.19 35.44 -35.33
C GLN A 110 31.13 35.99 -34.36
N ALA A 111 30.23 36.86 -34.82
CA ALA A 111 29.16 37.40 -33.99
C ALA A 111 28.23 36.29 -33.47
N SER A 112 27.89 35.31 -34.32
CA SER A 112 27.10 34.14 -33.91
C SER A 112 27.83 33.27 -32.88
N LEU A 113 29.15 33.06 -33.04
CA LEU A 113 29.96 32.34 -32.08
C LEU A 113 30.07 33.06 -30.72
N ASP A 114 30.23 34.39 -30.75
CA ASP A 114 30.28 35.21 -29.54
C ASP A 114 28.95 35.17 -28.78
N ASP A 115 27.83 35.15 -29.50
CA ASP A 115 26.50 35.06 -28.91
C ASP A 115 26.20 33.65 -28.36
N LEU A 116 26.61 32.60 -29.07
CA LEU A 116 26.60 31.22 -28.56
C LEU A 116 27.39 31.10 -27.25
N ASN A 117 28.56 31.72 -27.19
CA ASN A 117 29.39 31.75 -25.98
C ASN A 117 28.70 32.47 -24.82
N LYS A 118 27.93 33.54 -25.08
CA LYS A 118 27.10 34.19 -24.04
C LYS A 118 25.96 33.30 -23.57
N ALA A 119 25.30 32.57 -24.47
CA ALA A 119 24.25 31.62 -24.12
C ALA A 119 24.78 30.52 -23.18
N PHE A 120 25.91 29.91 -23.52
CA PHE A 120 26.55 28.87 -22.71
C PHE A 120 27.17 29.41 -21.40
N ALA A 121 27.53 30.69 -21.35
CA ALA A 121 28.03 31.34 -20.14
C ALA A 121 26.92 31.94 -19.26
N HIS A 122 25.65 31.86 -19.69
CA HIS A 122 24.50 32.49 -19.03
C HIS A 122 24.72 34.01 -18.82
N GLN A 123 25.09 34.70 -19.90
CA GLN A 123 25.43 36.14 -19.89
C GLN A 123 24.53 36.97 -20.82
N GLY A 124 24.40 38.26 -20.52
CA GLY A 124 23.68 39.21 -21.36
C GLY A 124 22.19 38.89 -21.46
N ALA A 125 21.66 38.77 -22.67
CA ALA A 125 20.25 38.45 -22.91
C ALA A 125 19.82 37.06 -22.39
N TYR A 126 20.79 36.18 -22.13
CA TYR A 126 20.56 34.82 -21.66
C TYR A 126 20.66 34.68 -20.14
N GLY A 127 21.02 35.75 -19.42
CA GLY A 127 21.18 35.76 -17.96
C GLY A 127 19.92 36.12 -17.17
N VAL A 128 18.74 35.94 -17.76
CA VAL A 128 17.46 36.41 -17.18
C VAL A 128 16.76 35.36 -16.32
N ASP A 129 16.84 34.08 -16.68
CA ASP A 129 16.20 33.01 -15.94
C ASP A 129 17.09 32.53 -14.78
N THR A 130 16.54 32.54 -13.57
CA THR A 130 17.26 32.15 -12.35
C THR A 130 17.63 30.67 -12.26
N LEU A 131 17.04 29.81 -13.10
CA LEU A 131 17.41 28.39 -13.21
C LEU A 131 18.73 28.16 -13.95
N GLY A 132 19.32 29.23 -14.51
CA GLY A 132 20.51 29.16 -15.34
C GLY A 132 21.83 29.23 -14.63
N GLU A 133 22.85 28.65 -15.26
CA GLU A 133 24.24 28.78 -14.81
C GLU A 133 25.23 28.76 -16.00
N ASP A 134 26.43 29.32 -15.76
CA ASP A 134 27.58 29.17 -16.65
C ASP A 134 27.97 27.69 -16.78
N THR A 135 27.77 27.13 -17.98
CA THR A 135 28.08 25.73 -18.30
C THR A 135 29.58 25.42 -18.27
N ARG A 136 30.44 26.44 -18.22
CA ARG A 136 31.91 26.34 -18.31
C ARG A 136 32.39 25.69 -19.62
N ILE A 137 31.57 25.73 -20.66
CA ILE A 137 31.92 25.31 -22.01
C ILE A 137 31.91 26.56 -22.89
N GLN A 138 32.98 26.75 -23.65
CA GLN A 138 33.13 27.85 -24.60
C GLN A 138 33.66 27.32 -25.92
N PHE A 139 33.40 28.04 -26.99
CA PHE A 139 33.69 27.63 -28.36
C PHE A 139 34.66 28.62 -29.01
N LYS A 140 35.59 28.09 -29.81
CA LYS A 140 36.56 28.89 -30.56
C LYS A 140 36.64 28.40 -31.99
N LEU A 141 36.67 29.32 -32.95
CA LEU A 141 36.96 28.97 -34.35
C LEU A 141 38.29 28.22 -34.42
N ALA A 142 38.27 27.09 -35.12
CA ALA A 142 39.45 26.30 -35.38
C ALA A 142 40.51 27.16 -36.08
N GLN A 143 41.74 27.06 -35.60
CA GLN A 143 42.92 27.74 -36.11
C GLN A 143 43.85 26.80 -36.89
N ARG A 144 43.47 25.52 -36.98
CA ARG A 144 44.18 24.45 -37.68
C ARG A 144 43.23 23.66 -38.56
N THR A 145 43.69 23.26 -39.74
CA THR A 145 43.04 22.22 -40.56
C THR A 145 43.24 20.84 -39.92
N PRO A 146 42.54 19.78 -40.36
CA PRO A 146 42.79 18.41 -39.90
C PRO A 146 44.23 17.92 -40.14
N THR A 147 44.90 18.48 -41.15
CA THR A 147 46.30 18.19 -41.52
C THR A 147 47.31 19.10 -40.82
N GLY A 148 46.87 20.04 -39.97
CA GLY A 148 47.72 20.86 -39.11
C GLY A 148 48.20 22.18 -39.73
N GLU A 149 47.71 22.56 -40.91
CA GLU A 149 47.98 23.88 -41.52
C GLU A 149 47.10 24.97 -40.88
N LYS A 150 47.44 26.25 -41.08
CA LYS A 150 46.66 27.39 -40.56
C LYS A 150 45.25 27.42 -41.16
N SER A 151 44.24 27.78 -40.37
CA SER A 151 42.87 28.04 -40.82
C SER A 151 42.23 29.18 -40.01
N ASN A 152 41.17 29.78 -40.54
CA ASN A 152 40.24 30.64 -39.80
C ASN A 152 39.00 29.88 -39.26
N GLY A 153 38.87 28.58 -39.55
CA GLY A 153 37.77 27.74 -39.07
C GLY A 153 36.46 27.92 -39.85
N ILE A 154 36.50 28.54 -41.03
CA ILE A 154 35.34 28.80 -41.88
C ILE A 154 35.61 28.25 -43.28
N ASN A 155 34.82 27.27 -43.70
CA ASN A 155 34.84 26.71 -45.05
C ASN A 155 33.62 27.22 -45.85
N ARG A 156 33.80 27.46 -47.15
CA ARG A 156 32.80 28.08 -48.04
C ARG A 156 32.58 27.24 -49.30
N ILE A 157 31.50 26.48 -49.33
CA ILE A 157 31.27 25.42 -50.30
C ILE A 157 30.11 25.85 -51.19
N LYS A 158 30.46 26.15 -52.45
CA LYS A 158 29.47 26.45 -53.49
C LYS A 158 28.74 25.17 -53.86
N SER A 159 27.45 25.08 -53.53
CA SER A 159 26.70 23.83 -53.62
C SER A 159 25.21 24.07 -53.76
N TYR A 160 24.52 23.17 -54.49
CA TYR A 160 23.06 23.14 -54.57
C TYR A 160 22.40 22.56 -53.31
N TYR A 161 23.17 22.02 -52.37
CA TYR A 161 22.65 21.57 -51.06
C TYR A 161 22.44 22.74 -50.08
N ASP A 162 22.22 23.95 -50.60
CA ASP A 162 21.82 25.12 -49.80
C ASP A 162 20.42 24.92 -49.18
N THR A 163 19.59 24.14 -49.87
CA THR A 163 18.31 23.61 -49.42
C THR A 163 18.45 22.11 -49.36
N VAL A 164 18.64 21.57 -48.16
CA VAL A 164 18.93 20.15 -47.92
C VAL A 164 17.70 19.42 -47.43
N ASP A 165 17.43 18.24 -47.96
CA ASP A 165 16.47 17.30 -47.37
C ASP A 165 17.14 16.45 -46.30
N VAL A 166 16.61 16.48 -45.07
CA VAL A 166 17.21 15.77 -43.92
C VAL A 166 17.23 14.24 -44.08
N ASP A 167 16.27 13.66 -44.81
CA ASP A 167 16.16 12.22 -44.98
C ASP A 167 16.93 11.71 -46.20
N LEU A 168 16.98 12.51 -47.27
CA LEU A 168 17.54 12.11 -48.57
C LEU A 168 18.98 12.58 -48.78
N GLU A 169 19.36 13.72 -48.21
CA GLU A 169 20.54 14.47 -48.66
C GLU A 169 21.55 14.77 -47.54
N ASP A 170 21.24 14.50 -46.27
CA ASP A 170 22.13 14.79 -45.13
C ASP A 170 23.54 14.23 -45.31
N ALA A 171 23.63 12.94 -45.62
CA ALA A 171 24.92 12.28 -45.80
C ALA A 171 25.68 12.83 -47.01
N ALA A 172 24.99 13.07 -48.12
CA ALA A 172 25.60 13.62 -49.33
C ALA A 172 26.14 15.03 -49.11
N MET A 173 25.38 15.89 -48.41
CA MET A 173 25.78 17.24 -48.02
C MET A 173 26.96 17.23 -47.06
N LYS A 174 26.90 16.48 -45.96
CA LYS A 174 28.00 16.39 -44.96
C LYS A 174 29.27 15.78 -45.55
N ASN A 175 29.16 14.88 -46.53
CA ASN A 175 30.32 14.28 -47.18
C ASN A 175 31.05 15.22 -48.16
N GLN A 176 30.45 16.36 -48.55
CA GLN A 176 31.16 17.39 -49.33
C GLN A 176 32.34 17.96 -48.54
N ILE A 177 32.16 18.14 -47.22
CA ILE A 177 33.21 18.57 -46.31
C ILE A 177 32.93 18.15 -44.86
N LYS A 178 33.92 17.53 -44.23
CA LYS A 178 33.87 17.13 -42.82
C LYS A 178 35.28 17.12 -42.24
N TRP A 179 35.45 17.70 -41.06
CA TRP A 179 36.68 17.62 -40.29
C TRP A 179 36.55 16.55 -39.21
N ASP A 180 37.70 16.03 -38.75
CA ASP A 180 37.75 14.94 -37.76
C ASP A 180 36.96 15.30 -36.50
N PRO A 181 35.84 14.59 -36.20
CA PRO A 181 35.00 14.89 -35.04
C PRO A 181 35.70 14.61 -33.70
N ALA A 182 36.84 13.91 -33.69
CA ALA A 182 37.66 13.79 -32.48
C ALA A 182 38.38 15.09 -32.11
N LYS A 183 38.57 16.01 -33.06
CA LYS A 183 39.29 17.28 -32.86
C LYS A 183 38.43 18.53 -33.00
N TYR A 184 37.33 18.46 -33.75
CA TYR A 184 36.50 19.61 -34.10
C TYR A 184 35.01 19.33 -33.98
N ALA A 185 34.25 20.28 -33.45
CA ALA A 185 32.81 20.30 -33.62
C ALA A 185 32.47 20.91 -35.00
N ASN A 186 31.81 20.10 -35.85
CA ASN A 186 31.46 20.50 -37.21
C ASN A 186 30.07 21.14 -37.22
N ILE A 187 29.95 22.34 -37.81
CA ILE A 187 28.70 23.09 -37.94
C ILE A 187 28.46 23.37 -39.43
N TRP A 188 27.51 22.68 -40.04
CA TRP A 188 27.08 22.95 -41.42
C TRP A 188 25.98 24.00 -41.40
N VAL A 189 26.17 25.09 -42.15
CA VAL A 189 25.19 26.16 -42.27
C VAL A 189 24.63 26.12 -43.68
N VAL A 190 23.32 25.91 -43.77
CA VAL A 190 22.55 25.88 -45.02
C VAL A 190 21.51 27.00 -45.02
N LYS A 191 20.89 27.25 -46.16
CA LYS A 191 19.82 28.26 -46.31
C LYS A 191 18.50 27.73 -45.76
N LYS A 192 18.18 26.47 -46.01
CA LYS A 192 16.92 25.84 -45.59
C LYS A 192 17.10 24.34 -45.40
N ILE A 193 16.39 23.79 -44.42
CA ILE A 193 16.27 22.34 -44.22
C ILE A 193 14.83 21.96 -44.56
N ASN A 194 14.65 21.07 -45.54
CA ASN A 194 13.35 20.48 -45.83
C ASN A 194 13.21 19.20 -45.01
N GLY A 195 12.09 19.11 -44.29
CA GLY A 195 11.86 18.08 -43.30
C GLY A 195 10.49 18.27 -42.65
N GLU A 196 9.98 17.21 -42.02
CA GLU A 196 8.80 17.23 -41.17
C GLU A 196 9.04 16.24 -40.01
N ILE A 197 8.63 16.65 -38.82
CA ILE A 197 9.00 16.09 -37.51
C ILE A 197 7.79 15.95 -36.62
N GLN A 198 7.88 15.13 -35.57
CA GLN A 198 6.99 15.31 -34.43
C GLN A 198 7.31 16.63 -33.72
N PRO A 199 6.39 17.25 -32.98
CA PRO A 199 4.95 17.05 -32.88
C PRO A 199 4.18 17.65 -34.09
N SER A 200 4.46 17.28 -35.33
CA SER A 200 3.41 17.42 -36.33
C SER A 200 2.24 16.51 -35.91
N VAL A 201 1.17 17.13 -35.42
CA VAL A 201 0.03 16.43 -34.83
C VAL A 201 -1.19 16.71 -35.69
N PHE A 202 -1.98 15.66 -35.90
CA PHE A 202 -3.35 15.81 -36.35
C PHE A 202 -4.24 15.87 -35.10
N GLU A 203 -4.88 17.00 -34.81
CA GLU A 203 -5.74 17.17 -33.63
C GLU A 203 -7.04 17.86 -34.02
N CYS A 204 -8.15 17.31 -33.54
CA CYS A 204 -9.51 17.79 -33.83
C CYS A 204 -9.72 18.22 -35.30
N GLY A 205 -9.33 17.33 -36.22
CA GLY A 205 -9.56 17.49 -37.66
C GLY A 205 -8.54 18.37 -38.40
N GLN A 206 -7.48 18.86 -37.76
CA GLN A 206 -6.49 19.77 -38.37
C GLN A 206 -5.06 19.27 -38.16
N TRP A 207 -4.21 19.46 -39.17
CA TRP A 207 -2.77 19.21 -39.06
C TRP A 207 -2.04 20.48 -38.63
N THR A 208 -1.28 20.37 -37.54
CA THR A 208 -0.17 21.29 -37.24
C THR A 208 1.10 20.62 -37.77
N ARG A 209 1.81 21.27 -38.70
CA ARG A 209 3.00 20.73 -39.37
C ARG A 209 4.23 21.50 -38.92
N MET A 210 5.27 20.82 -38.50
CA MET A 210 6.51 21.45 -38.06
C MET A 210 7.68 21.15 -38.98
N ALA A 211 8.53 22.15 -39.20
CA ALA A 211 9.72 22.09 -40.04
C ALA A 211 11.00 22.18 -39.20
N TYR A 212 12.14 21.85 -39.80
CA TYR A 212 13.44 21.89 -39.14
C TYR A 212 14.05 23.30 -39.19
N GLY A 213 14.53 23.79 -38.04
CA GLY A 213 15.50 24.90 -37.95
C GLY A 213 16.97 24.43 -37.94
N GLY A 214 17.22 23.24 -37.41
CA GLY A 214 18.49 22.52 -37.25
C GLY A 214 18.19 21.19 -36.54
N TYR A 215 19.15 20.38 -36.07
CA TYR A 215 19.88 19.45 -36.92
C TYR A 215 21.20 18.82 -36.39
N ALA A 216 21.35 18.35 -35.16
CA ALA A 216 22.54 17.68 -34.59
C ALA A 216 22.35 16.22 -34.09
N SER A 217 23.48 15.67 -33.66
CA SER A 217 23.57 14.39 -32.95
C SER A 217 24.79 14.42 -32.03
N ALA A 218 24.75 13.68 -30.92
CA ALA A 218 25.82 13.66 -29.93
C ALA A 218 27.18 13.34 -30.58
N GLY A 219 28.07 14.34 -30.64
CA GLY A 219 29.41 14.23 -31.24
C GLY A 219 29.46 14.09 -32.77
N GLY A 220 28.32 14.01 -33.47
CA GLY A 220 28.24 13.83 -34.92
C GLY A 220 28.32 15.13 -35.75
N GLY A 221 28.31 16.28 -35.07
CA GLY A 221 28.18 17.62 -35.65
C GLY A 221 26.72 18.06 -35.81
N MET A 222 26.51 19.28 -36.28
CA MET A 222 25.19 19.91 -36.41
C MET A 222 24.99 20.60 -37.76
N VAL A 223 23.75 20.65 -38.21
CA VAL A 223 23.28 21.33 -39.42
C VAL A 223 22.25 22.37 -39.01
N VAL A 224 22.40 23.61 -39.45
CA VAL A 224 21.52 24.71 -39.06
C VAL A 224 21.12 25.53 -40.29
N ALA A 225 19.87 25.98 -40.31
CA ALA A 225 19.37 26.91 -41.31
C ALA A 225 19.68 28.35 -40.86
N GLY A 226 20.81 28.88 -41.33
CA GLY A 226 21.30 30.21 -40.96
C GLY A 226 22.00 30.28 -39.59
N LEU A 227 22.24 31.51 -39.12
CA LEU A 227 23.04 31.81 -37.92
C LEU A 227 22.19 32.35 -36.76
N VAL A 228 21.10 31.65 -36.42
CA VAL A 228 20.21 32.03 -35.31
C VAL A 228 20.71 31.39 -34.00
N THR A 229 21.06 32.20 -33.01
CA THR A 229 21.69 31.71 -31.77
C THR A 229 20.82 30.73 -30.98
N SER A 230 19.51 30.94 -30.89
CA SER A 230 18.61 30.00 -30.18
C SER A 230 18.64 28.60 -30.79
N ILE A 231 18.65 28.50 -32.12
CA ILE A 231 18.76 27.23 -32.86
C ILE A 231 20.15 26.63 -32.65
N ILE A 232 21.22 27.42 -32.85
CA ILE A 232 22.59 26.91 -32.69
C ILE A 232 22.84 26.45 -31.24
N ALA A 233 22.31 27.16 -30.24
CA ALA A 233 22.42 26.75 -28.83
C ALA A 233 21.68 25.45 -28.56
N HIS A 234 20.43 25.31 -29.04
CA HIS A 234 19.64 24.07 -28.99
C HIS A 234 20.41 22.89 -29.60
N GLU A 235 20.88 23.05 -30.84
CA GLU A 235 21.64 22.02 -31.54
C GLU A 235 22.99 21.72 -30.91
N MET A 236 23.64 22.73 -30.33
CA MET A 236 24.87 22.52 -29.57
C MET A 236 24.62 21.75 -28.28
N GLY A 237 23.45 21.94 -27.64
CA GLY A 237 22.99 21.11 -26.53
C GLY A 237 22.87 19.64 -26.94
N HIS A 238 22.21 19.35 -28.06
CA HIS A 238 22.13 17.99 -28.61
C HIS A 238 23.48 17.41 -29.02
N TYR A 239 24.35 18.21 -29.67
CA TYR A 239 25.73 17.83 -29.97
C TYR A 239 26.49 17.42 -28.70
N LEU A 240 26.20 18.07 -27.57
CA LEU A 240 26.75 17.78 -26.25
C LEU A 240 25.88 16.80 -25.42
N SER A 241 25.00 16.04 -26.09
CA SER A 241 24.22 14.93 -25.52
C SER A 241 23.10 15.34 -24.55
N LEU A 242 22.59 16.57 -24.63
CA LEU A 242 21.33 16.95 -24.01
C LEU A 242 20.14 16.38 -24.80
N LEU A 243 19.10 16.03 -24.07
CA LEU A 243 17.81 15.60 -24.59
C LEU A 243 16.82 16.75 -24.44
N HIS A 244 15.69 16.69 -25.15
CA HIS A 244 14.58 17.64 -24.94
C HIS A 244 14.07 17.55 -23.50
N THR A 245 13.63 18.66 -22.92
CA THR A 245 13.05 18.69 -21.56
C THR A 245 11.84 17.75 -21.45
N PHE A 246 11.00 17.72 -22.49
CA PHE A 246 9.84 16.83 -22.61
C PHE A 246 10.15 15.40 -23.09
N GLN A 247 11.42 14.97 -23.05
CA GLN A 247 11.83 13.67 -23.56
C GLN A 247 11.01 12.53 -22.94
N GLY A 248 10.44 11.68 -23.80
CA GLY A 248 9.60 10.54 -23.37
C GLY A 248 8.12 10.86 -23.18
N THR A 249 7.74 12.14 -23.05
CA THR A 249 6.35 12.64 -23.11
C THR A 249 5.35 11.98 -22.16
N ASN A 250 5.81 11.40 -21.06
CA ASN A 250 4.99 10.54 -20.18
C ASN A 250 5.00 10.95 -18.71
N CYS A 251 5.60 12.10 -18.37
CA CYS A 251 5.78 12.62 -17.02
C CYS A 251 6.41 11.61 -16.03
N VAL A 252 7.05 10.53 -16.50
CA VAL A 252 7.69 9.56 -15.61
C VAL A 252 8.98 10.17 -15.07
N ASN A 253 9.12 10.21 -13.74
CA ASN A 253 10.28 10.78 -13.05
C ASN A 253 10.61 10.02 -11.74
N ASN A 254 10.62 8.69 -11.79
CA ASN A 254 10.95 7.86 -10.63
C ASN A 254 12.45 7.92 -10.32
N ASP A 255 13.29 8.01 -11.35
CA ASP A 255 14.72 8.30 -11.28
C ASP A 255 15.09 9.28 -12.39
N CYS A 256 15.19 10.57 -12.05
CA CYS A 256 15.58 11.66 -12.96
C CYS A 256 16.95 11.48 -13.64
N THR A 257 17.76 10.49 -13.24
CA THR A 257 19.02 10.18 -13.92
C THR A 257 18.87 9.14 -15.05
N THR A 258 17.68 8.53 -15.19
CA THR A 258 17.34 7.56 -16.25
C THR A 258 16.06 7.90 -17.00
N ASP A 259 15.11 8.51 -16.31
CA ASP A 259 13.82 8.93 -16.85
C ASP A 259 13.92 10.34 -17.47
N GLY A 260 12.94 10.70 -18.30
CA GLY A 260 12.87 12.02 -18.94
C GLY A 260 14.09 12.37 -19.79
N ASP A 261 14.54 13.62 -19.63
CA ASP A 261 15.73 14.19 -20.28
C ASP A 261 17.05 13.77 -19.60
N ARG A 262 16.95 12.99 -18.51
CA ARG A 262 18.04 12.48 -17.69
C ARG A 262 18.87 13.57 -17.01
N VAL A 263 18.23 14.70 -16.70
CA VAL A 263 18.77 15.79 -15.90
C VAL A 263 17.83 16.05 -14.73
N CYS A 264 18.39 16.13 -13.51
CA CYS A 264 17.56 16.15 -12.31
C CYS A 264 17.04 17.53 -11.92
N ASP A 265 17.65 18.61 -12.40
CA ASP A 265 17.22 19.98 -12.10
C ASP A 265 16.42 20.63 -13.23
N THR A 266 15.97 19.83 -14.19
CA THR A 266 14.94 20.16 -15.17
C THR A 266 13.62 19.54 -14.70
N PRO A 267 12.55 20.33 -14.50
CA PRO A 267 11.23 19.78 -14.20
C PRO A 267 10.75 18.83 -15.32
N PRO A 268 10.22 17.64 -14.99
CA PRO A 268 9.48 16.80 -15.92
C PRO A 268 8.47 17.58 -16.76
N ASP A 269 8.45 17.30 -18.05
CA ASP A 269 7.73 18.10 -19.04
C ASP A 269 7.07 17.19 -20.09
N ARG A 270 5.91 17.60 -20.62
CA ARG A 270 5.23 17.01 -21.78
C ARG A 270 4.78 18.07 -22.81
N SER A 271 5.12 19.34 -22.59
CA SER A 271 4.65 20.50 -23.36
C SER A 271 5.44 20.70 -24.64
N ILE A 272 5.08 19.96 -25.68
CA ILE A 272 5.83 19.98 -26.96
C ILE A 272 5.49 21.21 -27.83
N GLN A 273 4.33 21.84 -27.64
CA GLN A 273 3.90 23.01 -28.43
C GLN A 273 4.30 24.36 -27.79
N GLY A 274 4.95 24.31 -26.63
CA GLY A 274 5.28 25.49 -25.84
C GLY A 274 4.05 26.18 -25.24
N SER A 275 4.29 27.02 -24.23
CA SER A 275 3.28 27.91 -23.64
C SER A 275 3.80 29.36 -23.64
N ASP A 276 2.97 30.31 -23.20
CA ASP A 276 3.39 31.71 -23.06
C ASP A 276 4.54 31.82 -22.05
N CYS A 277 5.65 32.46 -22.43
CA CYS A 277 6.80 32.72 -21.57
C CYS A 277 6.44 33.36 -20.23
N ASN A 278 5.36 34.14 -20.16
CA ASN A 278 4.90 34.79 -18.92
C ASN A 278 3.99 33.89 -18.07
N ASN A 279 3.44 32.83 -18.64
CA ASN A 279 2.59 31.88 -17.95
C ASN A 279 2.86 30.45 -18.44
N PRO A 280 4.03 29.87 -18.06
CA PRO A 280 4.37 28.51 -18.43
C PRO A 280 3.31 27.51 -17.95
N GLU A 281 2.99 26.53 -18.78
CA GLU A 281 2.21 25.37 -18.39
C GLU A 281 2.91 24.61 -17.25
N ASN A 282 2.12 23.93 -16.41
CA ASN A 282 2.62 22.83 -15.59
C ASN A 282 1.94 21.58 -16.11
N SER A 283 2.68 20.80 -16.87
CA SER A 283 2.14 19.67 -17.62
C SER A 283 2.35 18.34 -16.88
N CYS A 284 3.25 18.30 -15.88
CA CYS A 284 3.59 17.14 -15.08
C CYS A 284 3.77 17.51 -13.59
N GLY A 285 3.17 16.75 -12.67
CA GLY A 285 3.31 16.97 -11.21
C GLY A 285 4.21 15.95 -10.50
N THR A 286 5.19 15.38 -11.19
CA THR A 286 6.06 14.28 -10.71
C THR A 286 7.46 14.74 -10.31
N ASP A 287 7.71 16.05 -10.28
CA ASP A 287 9.03 16.65 -10.00
C ASP A 287 9.50 16.33 -8.56
N THR A 288 8.56 16.14 -7.63
CA THR A 288 8.88 15.83 -6.24
C THR A 288 9.27 14.37 -6.00
N LEU A 289 9.16 13.49 -7.02
CA LEU A 289 9.48 12.06 -6.88
C LEU A 289 10.99 11.80 -6.91
N SER A 290 11.73 12.57 -7.72
CA SER A 290 13.19 12.49 -7.79
C SER A 290 13.79 13.82 -8.26
N GLY A 291 15.04 14.08 -7.89
CA GLY A 291 15.69 15.37 -8.12
C GLY A 291 15.64 16.31 -6.91
N PRO A 292 15.94 17.60 -7.08
CA PRO A 292 16.05 18.58 -6.00
C PRO A 292 14.71 19.25 -5.63
N PHE A 293 13.63 19.01 -6.37
CA PHE A 293 12.36 19.72 -6.20
C PHE A 293 11.59 19.20 -4.97
N THR A 294 11.20 20.12 -4.09
CA THR A 294 10.37 19.82 -2.90
C THR A 294 8.91 20.21 -3.08
N VAL A 295 8.60 20.89 -4.19
CA VAL A 295 7.25 21.29 -4.62
C VAL A 295 7.14 21.07 -6.12
N ASP A 296 5.91 20.90 -6.57
CA ASP A 296 5.53 20.81 -7.98
C ASP A 296 5.91 22.11 -8.72
N MET A 297 6.63 21.97 -9.86
CA MET A 297 7.21 23.09 -10.60
C MET A 297 6.54 23.23 -11.97
N ARG A 298 6.52 24.45 -12.51
CA ARG A 298 6.08 24.66 -13.90
C ARG A 298 7.15 24.19 -14.88
N ASP A 299 6.72 23.89 -16.10
CA ASP A 299 7.59 23.46 -17.19
C ASP A 299 8.62 24.56 -17.52
N ASN A 300 9.86 24.16 -17.78
CA ASN A 300 10.97 25.09 -18.02
C ASN A 300 11.04 25.54 -19.49
N ILE A 301 10.00 26.25 -19.96
CA ILE A 301 9.86 26.65 -21.37
C ILE A 301 10.92 27.65 -21.87
N SER A 302 11.67 28.27 -20.97
CA SER A 302 12.82 29.13 -21.29
C SER A 302 14.10 28.31 -21.54
N ASN A 303 14.08 27.00 -21.31
CA ASN A 303 15.23 26.13 -21.54
C ASN A 303 15.54 26.05 -23.03
N PHE A 304 16.82 26.10 -23.39
CA PHE A 304 17.23 25.93 -24.79
C PHE A 304 16.81 24.57 -25.35
N MET A 305 16.60 23.53 -24.53
CA MET A 305 16.18 22.19 -24.95
C MET A 305 14.66 22.00 -24.99
N ASP A 306 13.88 23.07 -24.82
CA ASP A 306 12.43 23.09 -25.01
C ASP A 306 12.09 23.68 -26.39
N TYR A 307 10.86 23.42 -26.88
CA TYR A 307 10.27 24.08 -28.04
C TYR A 307 9.35 25.25 -27.69
N GLY A 308 9.24 25.55 -26.40
CA GLY A 308 8.72 26.77 -25.81
C GLY A 308 8.99 28.00 -26.67
N THR A 309 7.93 28.71 -27.02
CA THR A 309 7.94 29.86 -27.94
C THR A 309 9.04 30.89 -27.63
N SER A 310 9.64 31.53 -28.65
CA SER A 310 10.46 32.78 -28.71
C SER A 310 11.40 33.25 -27.56
N CYS A 311 11.47 32.61 -26.40
CA CYS A 311 12.25 33.04 -25.22
C CYS A 311 13.26 32.02 -24.67
N PRO A 312 13.88 31.12 -25.47
CA PRO A 312 14.90 30.25 -24.92
C PRO A 312 16.10 31.09 -24.46
N THR A 313 16.45 30.95 -23.19
CA THR A 313 17.49 31.75 -22.54
C THR A 313 18.44 30.93 -21.68
N VAL A 314 18.13 29.67 -21.37
CA VAL A 314 18.82 28.99 -20.27
C VAL A 314 19.22 27.53 -20.50
N PHE A 315 20.39 27.17 -19.97
CA PHE A 315 20.75 25.79 -19.63
C PHE A 315 20.85 25.67 -18.11
N THR A 316 20.36 24.58 -17.53
CA THR A 316 20.45 24.33 -16.08
C THR A 316 21.86 23.89 -15.66
N PRO A 317 22.22 24.03 -14.38
CA PRO A 317 23.45 23.45 -13.83
C PRO A 317 23.66 21.97 -14.16
N GLY A 318 22.61 21.16 -14.07
CA GLY A 318 22.60 19.73 -14.36
C GLY A 318 22.81 19.43 -15.85
N GLN A 319 22.23 20.24 -16.74
CA GLN A 319 22.53 20.18 -18.18
C GLN A 319 24.01 20.51 -18.43
N GLY A 320 24.55 21.55 -17.78
CA GLY A 320 25.99 21.87 -17.84
C GLY A 320 26.89 20.73 -17.36
N GLU A 321 26.54 20.06 -16.26
CA GLU A 321 27.26 18.88 -15.75
C GLU A 321 27.23 17.72 -16.74
N ARG A 322 26.06 17.45 -17.32
CA ARG A 322 25.86 16.40 -18.31
C ARG A 322 26.70 16.62 -19.57
N MET A 323 26.73 17.85 -20.10
CA MET A 323 27.54 18.21 -21.27
C MET A 323 29.05 18.03 -21.00
N ARG A 324 29.54 18.45 -19.83
CA ARG A 324 30.96 18.26 -19.45
C ARG A 324 31.30 16.78 -19.24
N ALA A 325 30.39 15.99 -18.69
CA ALA A 325 30.55 14.56 -18.55
C ALA A 325 30.60 13.87 -19.92
N PHE A 326 29.73 14.26 -20.86
CA PHE A 326 29.80 13.82 -22.27
C PHE A 326 31.15 14.13 -22.89
N LEU A 327 31.64 15.37 -22.78
CA LEU A 327 32.95 15.75 -23.32
C LEU A 327 34.11 14.93 -22.74
N SER A 328 33.98 14.43 -21.51
CA SER A 328 35.01 13.60 -20.87
C SER A 328 35.03 12.15 -21.37
N VAL A 329 33.88 11.63 -21.82
CA VAL A 329 33.74 10.23 -22.27
C VAL A 329 33.77 10.10 -23.78
N PHE A 330 33.27 11.11 -24.51
CA PHE A 330 33.24 11.14 -25.95
C PHE A 330 34.66 11.08 -26.53
N ASN A 331 34.94 10.06 -27.34
CA ASN A 331 36.27 9.75 -27.88
C ASN A 331 37.40 9.83 -26.83
N GLY A 332 37.10 9.45 -25.58
CA GLY A 332 38.06 9.48 -24.48
C GLY A 332 38.53 10.89 -24.08
N GLY A 333 37.73 11.92 -24.33
CA GLY A 333 38.06 13.30 -23.97
C GLY A 333 38.85 14.06 -25.03
N SER A 334 38.91 13.56 -26.27
CA SER A 334 39.78 14.10 -27.33
C SER A 334 39.53 15.58 -27.65
N LEU A 335 38.27 16.05 -27.57
CA LEU A 335 37.92 17.45 -27.81
C LEU A 335 38.46 18.39 -26.72
N LEU A 336 38.59 17.92 -25.47
CA LEU A 336 39.10 18.71 -24.36
C LEU A 336 40.61 18.99 -24.45
N VAL A 337 41.33 18.15 -25.19
CA VAL A 337 42.79 18.26 -25.40
C VAL A 337 43.16 18.64 -26.83
N SER A 338 42.16 19.01 -27.64
CA SER A 338 42.36 19.32 -29.05
C SER A 338 43.21 20.60 -29.22
N ASP A 339 44.23 20.50 -30.07
CA ASP A 339 45.05 21.63 -30.48
C ASP A 339 44.40 22.48 -31.59
N GLY A 340 43.19 22.10 -32.03
CA GLY A 340 42.50 22.69 -33.17
C GLY A 340 42.29 24.20 -33.09
N ALA A 341 42.11 24.76 -31.90
CA ALA A 341 41.94 26.22 -31.69
C ALA A 341 43.26 26.97 -31.43
N THR A 342 44.40 26.26 -31.42
CA THR A 342 45.73 26.86 -31.19
C THR A 342 46.32 27.34 -32.51
N PRO A 343 46.71 28.61 -32.67
CA PRO A 343 47.35 29.09 -33.91
C PRO A 343 48.61 28.29 -34.27
N VAL A 344 48.83 28.04 -35.56
CA VAL A 344 50.07 27.42 -36.08
C VAL A 344 51.19 28.44 -36.19
N CYS A 345 50.85 29.66 -36.62
CA CYS A 345 51.76 30.77 -36.86
C CYS A 345 51.04 32.10 -36.59
N ALA A 346 51.80 33.20 -36.51
CA ALA A 346 51.25 34.54 -36.32
C ALA A 346 50.73 35.17 -37.63
N ASP A 347 51.18 34.69 -38.80
CA ASP A 347 50.79 35.24 -40.08
C ASP A 347 49.29 35.04 -40.35
N ASN A 348 48.64 36.06 -40.91
CA ASN A 348 47.24 36.03 -41.28
C ASN A 348 47.03 35.37 -42.66
N ILE A 349 47.43 34.10 -42.77
CA ILE A 349 47.30 33.30 -43.99
C ILE A 349 46.04 32.44 -43.89
N ASN A 350 45.16 32.54 -44.88
CA ASN A 350 44.03 31.64 -45.03
C ASN A 350 43.84 31.30 -46.50
N ALA A 351 43.96 30.01 -46.85
CA ALA A 351 43.71 29.52 -48.19
C ALA A 351 42.21 29.51 -48.44
N LEU A 352 41.80 30.01 -49.61
CA LEU A 352 40.42 29.99 -50.04
C LEU A 352 40.35 30.16 -51.56
N TYR A 353 39.37 29.51 -52.20
CA TYR A 353 39.02 29.77 -53.59
C TYR A 353 37.52 29.59 -53.83
N GLU A 354 37.04 30.22 -54.90
CA GLU A 354 35.69 30.05 -55.42
C GLU A 354 35.71 29.25 -56.73
N VAL A 355 34.73 28.37 -56.93
CA VAL A 355 34.42 27.81 -58.25
C VAL A 355 33.61 28.83 -59.05
N THR A 356 34.27 29.51 -59.99
CA THR A 356 33.68 30.64 -60.74
C THR A 356 32.99 30.21 -62.03
N ALA A 357 33.36 29.07 -62.61
CA ALA A 357 32.71 28.53 -63.80
C ALA A 357 32.64 26.99 -63.76
N ASN A 358 31.56 26.45 -64.33
CA ASN A 358 31.30 25.02 -64.49
C ASN A 358 31.37 24.19 -63.19
N PRO A 359 30.56 24.50 -62.15
CA PRO A 359 30.61 23.79 -60.87
C PRO A 359 30.16 22.33 -60.92
N PHE A 360 29.48 21.91 -62.01
CA PHE A 360 29.03 20.52 -62.25
C PHE A 360 29.60 20.03 -63.59
N PRO A 361 30.93 19.81 -63.67
CA PRO A 361 31.60 19.55 -64.93
C PRO A 361 31.15 18.24 -65.58
N LEU A 362 31.01 18.31 -66.90
CA LEU A 362 30.94 17.14 -67.77
C LEU A 362 32.33 16.52 -67.92
N ILE A 363 32.38 15.22 -68.21
CA ILE A 363 33.62 14.57 -68.68
C ILE A 363 34.17 15.34 -69.88
N GLY A 364 35.43 15.77 -69.80
CA GLY A 364 36.11 16.53 -70.85
C GLY A 364 35.83 18.04 -70.82
N THR A 365 35.30 18.57 -69.71
CA THR A 365 35.16 20.02 -69.51
C THR A 365 36.05 20.52 -68.39
N SER A 366 36.43 21.79 -68.46
CA SER A 366 37.28 22.42 -67.44
C SER A 366 36.47 23.17 -66.40
N VAL A 367 36.99 23.23 -65.18
CA VAL A 367 36.45 24.02 -64.06
C VAL A 367 37.43 25.14 -63.73
N GLU A 368 36.89 26.33 -63.52
CA GLU A 368 37.68 27.51 -63.14
C GLU A 368 37.58 27.75 -61.64
N PHE A 369 38.75 27.86 -61.01
CA PHE A 369 38.91 28.15 -59.60
C PHE A 369 39.64 29.49 -59.44
N THR A 370 38.94 30.46 -58.86
CA THR A 370 39.49 31.78 -58.57
C THR A 370 39.92 31.85 -57.13
N ASN A 371 41.17 32.24 -56.89
CA ASN A 371 41.75 32.28 -55.57
C ASN A 371 41.32 33.52 -54.79
N CYS A 372 40.83 33.29 -53.58
CA CYS A 372 40.34 34.28 -52.64
C CYS A 372 41.16 34.25 -51.34
N SER A 373 42.36 33.68 -51.37
CA SER A 373 43.23 33.54 -50.21
C SER A 373 43.71 34.89 -49.73
N ILE A 374 43.87 35.01 -48.41
CA ILE A 374 44.43 36.21 -47.76
C ILE A 374 45.82 35.90 -47.19
N GLY A 375 46.70 36.90 -47.20
CA GLY A 375 48.03 36.84 -46.57
C GLY A 375 49.07 35.92 -47.22
N ALA A 376 48.75 35.23 -48.32
CA ALA A 376 49.66 34.36 -49.05
C ALA A 376 50.31 35.08 -50.25
N SER A 377 51.50 34.61 -50.65
CA SER A 377 52.19 35.06 -51.87
C SER A 377 52.46 33.93 -52.86
N ASN A 378 52.37 32.67 -52.41
CA ASN A 378 52.65 31.48 -53.21
C ASN A 378 51.50 30.46 -53.08
N TYR A 379 51.30 29.67 -54.14
CA TYR A 379 50.17 28.76 -54.27
C TYR A 379 50.56 27.43 -54.90
N GLU A 380 49.95 26.35 -54.43
CA GLU A 380 50.03 25.00 -55.00
C GLU A 380 48.62 24.43 -55.12
N TRP A 381 48.27 23.94 -56.30
CA TRP A 381 47.00 23.28 -56.58
C TRP A 381 47.19 21.79 -56.75
N TRP A 382 46.47 21.01 -55.95
CA TRP A 382 46.51 19.56 -55.95
C TRP A 382 45.14 18.99 -56.27
N ILE A 383 45.10 17.92 -57.05
CA ILE A 383 43.86 17.19 -57.33
C ILE A 383 44.05 15.74 -56.92
N LYS A 384 43.11 15.25 -56.11
CA LYS A 384 43.05 13.87 -55.66
C LYS A 384 41.80 13.19 -56.21
N ASN A 385 41.97 12.12 -56.97
CA ASN A 385 40.84 11.26 -57.33
C ASN A 385 40.44 10.46 -56.09
N THR A 386 39.21 10.63 -55.61
CA THR A 386 38.74 10.04 -54.35
C THR A 386 38.64 8.51 -54.43
N ALA A 387 38.35 7.96 -55.61
CA ALA A 387 38.22 6.52 -55.80
C ALA A 387 39.58 5.80 -55.83
N THR A 388 40.59 6.38 -56.49
CA THR A 388 41.93 5.76 -56.58
C THR A 388 42.87 6.20 -55.47
N GLY A 389 42.55 7.30 -54.77
CA GLY A 389 43.39 7.93 -53.76
C GLY A 389 44.61 8.67 -54.34
N VAL A 390 44.80 8.65 -55.67
CA VAL A 390 45.94 9.29 -56.34
C VAL A 390 45.78 10.80 -56.26
N GLU A 391 46.80 11.46 -55.71
CA GLU A 391 46.90 12.91 -55.56
C GLU A 391 48.07 13.44 -56.41
N SER A 392 47.88 14.56 -57.10
CA SER A 392 48.90 15.13 -58.00
C SER A 392 48.87 16.66 -57.95
N LEU A 393 50.05 17.28 -57.98
CA LEU A 393 50.21 18.72 -58.15
C LEU A 393 49.90 19.09 -59.61
N VAL A 394 48.93 19.97 -59.83
CA VAL A 394 48.41 20.33 -61.17
C VAL A 394 48.67 21.79 -61.55
N GLY A 395 49.08 22.63 -60.61
CA GLY A 395 49.40 24.03 -60.90
C GLY A 395 50.00 24.79 -59.71
N SER A 396 50.63 25.92 -60.00
CA SER A 396 51.22 26.84 -59.00
C SER A 396 50.81 28.31 -59.20
N GLY A 397 49.90 28.57 -60.14
CA GLY A 397 49.34 29.90 -60.36
C GLY A 397 48.40 30.33 -59.24
N ALA A 398 48.11 31.64 -59.17
CA ALA A 398 47.10 32.16 -58.25
C ALA A 398 45.75 31.46 -58.49
N ASN A 399 45.27 31.42 -59.73
CA ASN A 399 44.04 30.73 -60.14
C ASN A 399 44.36 29.39 -60.81
N LEU A 400 43.38 28.49 -60.89
CA LEU A 400 43.48 27.21 -61.59
C LEU A 400 42.34 27.06 -62.60
N ASN A 401 42.67 26.61 -63.81
CA ASN A 401 41.70 26.09 -64.77
C ASN A 401 42.08 24.63 -65.05
N TYR A 402 41.23 23.68 -64.68
CA TYR A 402 41.56 22.25 -64.76
C TYR A 402 40.51 21.44 -65.53
N LEU A 403 40.98 20.64 -66.48
CA LEU A 403 40.18 19.74 -67.31
C LEU A 403 40.00 18.39 -66.63
N PHE A 404 38.75 18.01 -66.32
CA PHE A 404 38.45 16.69 -65.77
C PHE A 404 38.13 15.70 -66.89
N SER A 405 39.05 14.76 -67.15
CA SER A 405 38.97 13.81 -68.28
C SER A 405 38.22 12.51 -68.00
N SER A 406 37.84 12.25 -66.75
CA SER A 406 37.08 11.05 -66.35
C SER A 406 36.00 11.40 -65.35
N ALA A 407 34.93 10.60 -65.35
CA ALA A 407 33.89 10.69 -64.33
C ALA A 407 34.43 10.23 -62.97
N GLY A 408 33.93 10.85 -61.91
CA GLY A 408 34.31 10.52 -60.54
C GLY A 408 34.24 11.71 -59.61
N THR A 409 34.56 11.46 -58.35
CA THR A 409 34.71 12.50 -57.33
C THR A 409 36.19 12.86 -57.20
N PHE A 410 36.47 14.15 -57.24
CA PHE A 410 37.82 14.69 -57.13
C PHE A 410 37.87 15.69 -55.98
N THR A 411 38.89 15.59 -55.13
CA THR A 411 39.19 16.61 -54.12
C THR A 411 40.19 17.60 -54.70
N VAL A 412 39.82 18.88 -54.75
CA VAL A 412 40.69 19.98 -55.19
C VAL A 412 41.23 20.68 -53.95
N LYS A 413 42.56 20.67 -53.78
CA LYS A 413 43.26 21.33 -52.68
C LYS A 413 44.03 22.54 -53.20
N LEU A 414 43.77 23.71 -52.61
CA LEU A 414 44.64 24.88 -52.72
C LEU A 414 45.47 24.98 -51.45
N LYS A 415 46.79 24.95 -51.59
CA LYS A 415 47.73 25.27 -50.51
C LYS A 415 48.34 26.64 -50.76
N ALA A 416 48.12 27.57 -49.83
CA ALA A 416 48.60 28.94 -49.89
C ALA A 416 49.66 29.14 -48.80
N PHE A 417 50.78 29.78 -49.13
CA PHE A 417 51.89 29.99 -48.19
C PHE A 417 52.57 31.34 -48.38
N ASN A 418 53.20 31.83 -47.31
CA ASN A 418 53.95 33.08 -47.35
C ASN A 418 55.23 32.96 -48.16
N ALA A 419 55.90 34.08 -48.43
CA ALA A 419 57.11 34.14 -49.22
C ALA A 419 58.23 33.24 -48.66
N GLY A 420 58.31 33.11 -47.33
CA GLY A 420 59.31 32.28 -46.64
C GLY A 420 58.94 30.81 -46.49
N GLY A 421 57.73 30.38 -46.86
CA GLY A 421 57.21 29.02 -46.64
C GLY A 421 57.07 28.60 -45.17
N THR A 422 57.20 29.53 -44.22
CA THR A 422 57.18 29.26 -42.77
C THR A 422 55.77 29.10 -42.22
N CYS A 423 54.76 29.61 -42.94
CA CYS A 423 53.36 29.36 -42.63
C CYS A 423 52.57 29.06 -43.90
N ASN A 424 51.67 28.09 -43.79
CA ASN A 424 50.80 27.66 -44.88
C ASN A 424 49.38 27.41 -44.38
N SER A 425 48.44 27.47 -45.31
CA SER A 425 47.03 27.15 -45.12
C SER A 425 46.58 26.31 -46.31
N SER A 426 45.62 25.40 -46.09
CA SER A 426 45.08 24.52 -47.12
C SER A 426 43.56 24.59 -47.14
N TYR A 427 42.99 24.65 -48.34
CA TYR A 427 41.54 24.66 -48.58
C TYR A 427 41.14 23.56 -49.54
N TYR A 428 40.04 22.86 -49.24
CA TYR A 428 39.60 21.65 -49.93
C TYR A 428 38.15 21.76 -50.37
N THR A 429 37.85 21.37 -51.61
CA THR A 429 36.47 21.17 -52.08
C THR A 429 36.37 19.86 -52.86
N GLN A 430 35.17 19.29 -52.93
CA GLN A 430 34.89 18.16 -53.80
C GLN A 430 34.24 18.65 -55.10
N VAL A 431 34.73 18.12 -56.22
CA VAL A 431 34.16 18.31 -57.55
C VAL A 431 33.65 16.97 -58.04
N PHE A 432 32.37 16.92 -58.40
CA PHE A 432 31.71 15.72 -58.92
C PHE A 432 31.63 15.84 -60.45
N VAL A 433 32.37 14.99 -61.15
CA VAL A 433 32.40 14.95 -62.61
C VAL A 433 31.48 13.82 -63.06
N SER A 434 30.40 14.15 -63.74
CA SER A 434 29.42 13.19 -64.27
C SER A 434 29.00 13.61 -65.69
N CYS A 435 27.87 13.10 -66.20
CA CYS A 435 27.26 13.65 -67.40
C CYS A 435 26.46 14.94 -67.13
N GLY A 436 26.57 15.51 -65.92
CA GLY A 436 26.13 16.85 -65.56
C GLY A 436 24.72 16.96 -64.99
N THR A 437 23.89 15.90 -65.07
CA THR A 437 22.53 15.88 -64.50
C THR A 437 22.55 15.32 -63.08
N VAL A 438 21.78 15.93 -62.17
CA VAL A 438 21.59 15.46 -60.79
C VAL A 438 20.09 15.37 -60.51
N ALA A 439 19.61 14.22 -60.03
CA ALA A 439 18.22 14.02 -59.64
C ALA A 439 18.03 14.28 -58.15
N ARG A 440 17.18 15.25 -57.80
CA ARG A 440 16.90 15.65 -56.41
C ARG A 440 15.44 16.02 -56.25
N PHE A 441 14.88 15.70 -55.11
CA PHE A 441 13.55 16.16 -54.73
C PHE A 441 13.40 16.21 -53.21
N SER A 442 12.36 16.89 -52.74
CA SER A 442 11.95 16.85 -51.34
C SER A 442 10.43 16.81 -51.22
N PRO A 443 9.86 15.91 -50.40
CA PRO A 443 8.45 15.97 -50.04
C PRO A 443 8.18 17.10 -49.06
N ASP A 444 7.03 17.76 -49.22
CA ASP A 444 6.50 18.73 -48.24
C ASP A 444 5.97 18.05 -46.96
N LYS A 445 5.58 16.77 -47.04
CA LYS A 445 5.02 15.96 -45.94
C LYS A 445 5.71 14.59 -45.82
N ARG A 446 6.00 14.18 -44.58
CA ARG A 446 6.55 12.86 -44.17
C ARG A 446 5.61 12.10 -43.24
N ILE A 447 4.67 12.77 -42.58
CA ILE A 447 3.65 12.12 -41.73
C ILE A 447 2.32 12.22 -42.46
N VAL A 448 1.87 11.13 -43.07
CA VAL A 448 0.72 11.18 -43.99
C VAL A 448 -0.31 10.18 -43.55
N SER A 449 -1.57 10.61 -43.50
CA SER A 449 -2.71 9.73 -43.31
C SER A 449 -3.65 9.91 -44.49
N SER A 450 -3.94 8.84 -45.23
CA SER A 450 -4.73 8.94 -46.45
C SER A 450 -5.52 7.67 -46.73
N LYS A 451 -6.79 7.85 -47.11
CA LYS A 451 -7.68 6.82 -47.65
C LYS A 451 -8.61 7.42 -48.68
N ASN A 452 -8.63 6.80 -49.86
CA ASN A 452 -9.44 7.22 -50.99
C ASN A 452 -10.93 7.35 -50.59
N GLY A 453 -11.54 8.48 -50.93
CA GLY A 453 -12.95 8.78 -50.69
C GLY A 453 -13.33 9.15 -49.26
N ILE A 454 -12.36 9.23 -48.33
CA ILE A 454 -12.59 9.65 -46.93
C ILE A 454 -11.77 10.90 -46.62
N TYR A 455 -10.44 10.75 -46.59
CA TYR A 455 -9.52 11.83 -46.30
C TYR A 455 -8.24 11.58 -47.07
N GLU A 456 -7.84 12.52 -47.93
CA GLU A 456 -6.65 12.39 -48.76
C GLU A 456 -5.64 13.49 -48.42
N ASP A 457 -4.60 13.10 -47.68
CA ASP A 457 -3.49 13.98 -47.38
C ASP A 457 -2.46 13.97 -48.51
N THR A 458 -2.75 14.73 -49.56
CA THR A 458 -1.93 14.80 -50.76
C THR A 458 -0.51 15.32 -50.45
N VAL A 459 0.51 14.64 -50.95
CA VAL A 459 1.92 15.02 -50.79
C VAL A 459 2.42 15.70 -52.05
N THR A 460 3.15 16.80 -51.89
CA THR A 460 3.88 17.48 -52.96
C THR A 460 5.35 17.12 -52.89
N PHE A 461 5.84 16.40 -53.89
CA PHE A 461 7.25 16.13 -54.10
C PHE A 461 7.82 17.18 -55.05
N LYS A 462 8.51 18.16 -54.48
CA LYS A 462 9.14 19.26 -55.23
C LYS A 462 10.49 18.82 -55.77
N ASN A 463 10.70 19.08 -57.05
CA ASN A 463 11.92 18.73 -57.77
C ASN A 463 12.97 19.83 -57.64
N TYR A 464 14.18 19.43 -57.25
CA TYR A 464 15.37 20.30 -57.11
C TYR A 464 16.53 19.82 -58.00
N SER A 465 16.22 19.00 -59.01
CA SER A 465 17.19 18.43 -59.94
C SER A 465 17.94 19.51 -60.69
N GLN A 466 19.22 19.26 -60.94
CA GLN A 466 20.11 20.19 -61.62
C GLN A 466 20.42 19.70 -63.02
N ASN A 467 20.38 20.61 -64.00
CA ASN A 467 20.71 20.32 -65.41
C ASN A 467 19.92 19.11 -65.98
N ALA A 468 18.60 19.12 -65.77
CA ALA A 468 17.63 18.14 -66.27
C ALA A 468 16.48 18.85 -67.01
N ASP A 469 15.92 18.25 -68.05
CA ASP A 469 14.73 18.71 -68.78
C ASP A 469 13.63 17.63 -68.93
N SER A 470 13.92 16.39 -68.51
CA SER A 470 12.97 15.27 -68.48
C SER A 470 12.95 14.60 -67.12
N PHE A 471 11.76 14.16 -66.68
CA PHE A 471 11.49 13.65 -65.33
C PHE A 471 10.57 12.45 -65.37
N GLU A 472 10.87 11.42 -64.57
CA GLU A 472 10.02 10.24 -64.38
C GLU A 472 9.92 9.93 -62.89
N TRP A 473 8.70 10.00 -62.36
CA TRP A 473 8.41 9.73 -60.96
C TRP A 473 7.91 8.32 -60.76
N TYR A 474 8.58 7.58 -59.88
CA TYR A 474 8.20 6.21 -59.55
C TYR A 474 7.74 6.10 -58.10
N ILE A 475 6.69 5.31 -57.91
CA ILE A 475 6.24 4.89 -56.59
C ILE A 475 6.20 3.37 -56.55
N ARG A 476 6.72 2.81 -55.47
CA ARG A 476 6.61 1.39 -55.13
C ARG A 476 5.88 1.23 -53.81
N ASN A 477 4.80 0.47 -53.78
CA ASN A 477 4.21 0.01 -52.53
C ASN A 477 5.06 -1.16 -52.01
N ASN A 478 5.75 -0.96 -50.90
CA ASN A 478 6.69 -1.93 -50.33
C ASN A 478 5.98 -3.14 -49.70
N THR A 479 4.71 -2.99 -49.33
CA THR A 479 3.89 -4.09 -48.80
C THR A 479 3.47 -5.08 -49.88
N THR A 480 3.07 -4.58 -51.06
CA THR A 480 2.63 -5.41 -52.19
C THR A 480 3.76 -5.72 -53.18
N GLY A 481 4.85 -4.96 -53.13
CA GLY A 481 5.97 -5.03 -54.07
C GLY A 481 5.72 -4.33 -55.41
N THR A 482 4.50 -3.84 -55.67
CA THR A 482 4.10 -3.20 -56.94
C THR A 482 4.82 -1.87 -57.14
N GLN A 483 5.47 -1.71 -58.29
CA GLN A 483 6.14 -0.49 -58.73
C GLN A 483 5.46 0.06 -59.98
N GLN A 484 5.25 1.37 -60.04
CA GLN A 484 4.60 2.04 -61.16
C GLN A 484 5.29 3.38 -61.46
N LEU A 485 5.34 3.74 -62.75
CA LEU A 485 5.60 5.11 -63.20
C LEU A 485 4.31 5.91 -62.98
N ILE A 486 4.37 6.97 -62.18
CA ILE A 486 3.21 7.74 -61.75
C ILE A 486 3.03 9.01 -62.56
N SER A 487 4.13 9.72 -62.85
CA SER A 487 4.08 11.03 -63.51
C SER A 487 5.38 11.33 -64.23
N THR A 488 5.31 12.19 -65.25
CA THR A 488 6.46 12.80 -65.92
C THR A 488 6.51 14.32 -65.75
N ALA A 489 5.66 14.87 -64.87
CA ALA A 489 5.67 16.28 -64.53
C ALA A 489 6.95 16.67 -63.77
N VAL A 490 7.27 17.97 -63.80
CA VAL A 490 8.44 18.52 -63.07
C VAL A 490 8.33 18.20 -61.59
N ASP A 491 7.23 18.60 -60.96
CA ASP A 491 6.87 18.24 -59.58
C ASP A 491 5.81 17.12 -59.58
N LEU A 492 5.80 16.31 -58.52
CA LEU A 492 4.76 15.28 -58.34
C LEU A 492 3.82 15.68 -57.20
N LEU A 493 2.52 15.71 -57.50
CA LEU A 493 1.45 15.83 -56.51
C LEU A 493 0.72 14.48 -56.45
N TYR A 494 0.71 13.82 -55.29
CA TYR A 494 0.18 12.46 -55.17
C TYR A 494 -0.54 12.21 -53.85
N SER A 495 -1.78 11.72 -53.92
CA SER A 495 -2.53 11.17 -52.80
C SER A 495 -2.36 9.65 -52.77
N PHE A 496 -1.99 9.10 -51.62
CA PHE A 496 -1.83 7.66 -51.46
C PHE A 496 -3.20 7.03 -51.19
N PRO A 497 -3.73 6.17 -52.07
CA PRO A 497 -5.11 5.70 -51.96
C PRO A 497 -5.32 4.66 -50.86
N ILE A 498 -4.25 3.98 -50.44
CA ILE A 498 -4.27 2.87 -49.47
C ILE A 498 -3.15 3.10 -48.46
N ALA A 499 -3.42 2.86 -47.18
CA ALA A 499 -2.41 2.86 -46.13
C ALA A 499 -1.32 1.82 -46.40
N GLY A 500 -0.07 2.14 -46.06
CA GLY A 500 1.06 1.26 -46.29
C GLY A 500 2.40 1.98 -46.37
N ASN A 501 3.46 1.21 -46.59
CA ASN A 501 4.80 1.74 -46.76
C ASN A 501 5.12 1.87 -48.25
N TYR A 502 5.57 3.06 -48.67
CA TYR A 502 5.86 3.40 -50.05
C TYR A 502 7.31 3.86 -50.21
N SER A 503 7.93 3.53 -51.33
CA SER A 503 9.18 4.14 -51.79
C SER A 503 8.92 5.03 -53.00
N VAL A 504 9.39 6.27 -52.94
CA VAL A 504 9.25 7.28 -54.00
C VAL A 504 10.63 7.70 -54.49
N TRP A 505 10.84 7.80 -55.80
CA TRP A 505 12.07 8.35 -56.37
C TRP A 505 11.83 9.01 -57.72
N LEU A 506 12.78 9.85 -58.10
CA LEU A 506 12.79 10.62 -59.34
C LEU A 506 13.95 10.17 -60.21
N ASN A 507 13.67 9.83 -61.47
CA ASN A 507 14.68 9.79 -62.52
C ASN A 507 14.64 11.13 -63.26
N ALA A 508 15.78 11.82 -63.33
CA ALA A 508 15.93 13.07 -64.07
C ALA A 508 16.91 12.87 -65.23
N ALA A 509 16.64 13.46 -66.39
CA ALA A 509 17.46 13.30 -67.57
C ALA A 509 17.64 14.61 -68.35
N LYS A 510 18.75 14.70 -69.09
CA LYS A 510 19.01 15.70 -70.12
C LYS A 510 19.78 15.07 -71.28
N GLY A 511 19.13 14.91 -72.42
CA GLY A 511 19.69 14.14 -73.54
C GLY A 511 19.96 12.67 -73.14
N SER A 512 21.20 12.20 -73.29
CA SER A 512 21.60 10.85 -72.87
C SER A 512 22.03 10.75 -71.40
N CYS A 513 22.12 11.87 -70.69
CA CYS A 513 22.49 11.87 -69.28
C CYS A 513 21.26 11.59 -68.42
N THR A 514 21.34 10.59 -67.54
CA THR A 514 20.28 10.22 -66.61
C THR A 514 20.84 10.12 -65.19
N ALA A 515 20.12 10.67 -64.22
CA ALA A 515 20.41 10.53 -62.80
C ALA A 515 19.17 9.99 -62.07
N VAL A 516 19.40 9.21 -61.01
CA VAL A 516 18.35 8.67 -60.15
C VAL A 516 18.57 9.23 -58.76
N SER A 517 17.52 9.76 -58.14
CA SER A 517 17.58 10.28 -56.78
C SER A 517 17.68 9.14 -55.77
N GLU A 518 18.03 9.47 -54.52
CA GLU A 518 17.79 8.56 -53.39
C GLU A 518 16.29 8.23 -53.26
N LYS A 519 15.99 7.05 -52.71
CA LYS A 519 14.61 6.58 -52.52
C LYS A 519 14.06 7.08 -51.20
N PHE A 520 13.01 7.90 -51.25
CA PHE A 520 12.29 8.34 -50.08
C PHE A 520 11.32 7.26 -49.61
N SER A 521 11.35 6.90 -48.33
CA SER A 521 10.39 5.97 -47.74
C SER A 521 9.31 6.72 -46.96
N LEU A 522 8.04 6.49 -47.30
CA LEU A 522 6.89 7.12 -46.67
C LEU A 522 5.97 6.05 -46.09
N ASN A 523 5.63 6.19 -44.81
CA ASN A 523 4.57 5.39 -44.19
C ASN A 523 3.27 6.19 -44.19
N VAL A 524 2.25 5.65 -44.84
CA VAL A 524 0.91 6.24 -44.93
C VAL A 524 0.00 5.50 -43.96
N THR A 525 -0.55 6.20 -42.97
CA THR A 525 -1.49 5.62 -42.01
C THR A 525 -2.92 5.63 -42.55
N GLU A 526 -3.75 4.74 -41.99
CA GLU A 526 -5.17 4.66 -42.31
C GLU A 526 -5.91 5.89 -41.79
N ALA A 527 -6.75 6.49 -42.63
CA ALA A 527 -7.40 7.78 -42.37
C ALA A 527 -8.89 7.64 -41.98
N THR A 528 -9.35 6.45 -41.58
CA THR A 528 -10.70 6.25 -41.02
C THR A 528 -10.81 6.75 -39.57
N SER A 529 -12.03 6.80 -39.04
CA SER A 529 -12.29 7.01 -37.62
C SER A 529 -11.80 5.81 -36.79
N ASP A 530 -11.58 6.00 -35.50
CA ASP A 530 -11.28 4.93 -34.56
C ASP A 530 -11.82 5.32 -33.18
N ALA A 531 -13.09 4.99 -32.92
CA ALA A 531 -13.70 5.37 -31.67
C ALA A 531 -13.23 4.45 -30.54
N THR A 532 -13.00 5.06 -29.39
CA THR A 532 -12.80 4.37 -28.13
C THR A 532 -13.82 4.89 -27.14
N LEU A 533 -14.59 3.97 -26.59
CA LEU A 533 -15.60 4.28 -25.59
C LEU A 533 -15.00 4.14 -24.19
N VAL A 534 -14.99 5.23 -23.44
CA VAL A 534 -14.45 5.28 -22.08
C VAL A 534 -15.58 5.58 -21.11
N LEU A 535 -15.87 4.67 -20.18
CA LEU A 535 -16.87 4.90 -19.14
C LEU A 535 -16.20 5.43 -17.86
N TYR A 536 -16.33 6.73 -17.60
CA TYR A 536 -15.75 7.38 -16.43
C TYR A 536 -16.52 7.06 -15.15
N SER A 537 -17.85 7.09 -15.21
CA SER A 537 -18.69 6.72 -14.06
C SER A 537 -20.06 6.16 -14.47
N ALA A 538 -20.59 5.34 -13.59
CA ALA A 538 -21.97 4.85 -13.57
C ALA A 538 -22.45 4.89 -12.12
N ASN A 539 -23.56 5.56 -11.86
CA ASN A 539 -24.11 5.75 -10.53
C ASN A 539 -25.62 5.47 -10.57
N CYS A 540 -26.16 4.91 -9.49
CA CYS A 540 -27.61 4.81 -9.37
C CYS A 540 -28.23 6.21 -9.35
N TYR A 541 -29.35 6.44 -10.05
CA TYR A 541 -30.05 7.72 -10.09
C TYR A 541 -31.54 7.55 -9.81
N LYS A 542 -32.06 8.21 -8.76
CA LYS A 542 -33.49 8.24 -8.37
C LYS A 542 -34.20 6.88 -8.30
N ASN A 543 -33.48 5.79 -7.98
CA ASN A 543 -33.93 4.39 -7.92
C ASN A 543 -34.39 3.74 -9.23
N ASP A 544 -34.82 4.51 -10.23
CA ASP A 544 -35.41 4.00 -11.49
C ASP A 544 -34.50 4.20 -12.71
N SER A 545 -33.29 4.73 -12.48
CA SER A 545 -32.38 5.12 -13.55
C SER A 545 -30.92 4.92 -13.13
N ILE A 546 -30.01 5.00 -14.10
CA ILE A 546 -28.56 5.01 -13.93
C ILE A 546 -28.03 6.29 -14.58
N GLN A 547 -27.27 7.10 -13.87
CA GLN A 547 -26.54 8.21 -14.45
C GLN A 547 -25.15 7.71 -14.89
N LEU A 548 -24.80 8.00 -16.14
CA LEU A 548 -23.52 7.63 -16.73
C LEU A 548 -22.76 8.88 -17.14
N VAL A 549 -21.45 8.88 -16.92
CA VAL A 549 -20.52 9.83 -17.54
C VAL A 549 -19.54 9.02 -18.37
N PHE A 550 -19.54 9.23 -19.68
CA PHE A 550 -18.68 8.50 -20.61
C PHE A 550 -18.12 9.42 -21.69
N GLY A 551 -16.93 9.09 -22.18
CA GLY A 551 -16.27 9.76 -23.28
C GLY A 551 -16.25 8.88 -24.53
N ILE A 552 -16.35 9.52 -25.68
CA ILE A 552 -16.03 8.93 -26.97
C ILE A 552 -14.79 9.67 -27.47
N ILE A 553 -13.69 8.93 -27.60
CA ILE A 553 -12.41 9.43 -28.11
C ILE A 553 -12.22 8.87 -29.51
N ASN A 554 -12.09 9.72 -30.52
CA ASN A 554 -11.79 9.30 -31.88
C ASN A 554 -10.28 9.38 -32.10
N TYR A 555 -9.56 8.26 -32.08
CA TYR A 555 -8.11 8.24 -32.37
C TYR A 555 -7.80 8.22 -33.88
N GLY A 556 -8.83 8.13 -34.72
CA GLY A 556 -8.71 8.12 -36.17
C GLY A 556 -8.70 9.53 -36.78
N VAL A 557 -8.61 9.61 -38.11
CA VAL A 557 -8.54 10.88 -38.85
C VAL A 557 -9.91 11.32 -39.36
N ASP A 558 -10.75 10.39 -39.80
CA ASP A 558 -12.12 10.69 -40.22
C ASP A 558 -13.00 11.14 -39.05
N THR A 559 -14.03 11.91 -39.37
CA THR A 559 -14.99 12.43 -38.40
C THR A 559 -16.05 11.39 -38.07
N ILE A 560 -16.29 11.16 -36.77
CA ILE A 560 -17.47 10.41 -36.33
C ILE A 560 -18.70 11.33 -36.51
N PRO A 561 -19.72 10.92 -37.29
CA PRO A 561 -20.90 11.75 -37.51
C PRO A 561 -21.68 12.06 -36.23
N ALA A 562 -22.38 13.19 -36.24
CA ALA A 562 -23.46 13.42 -35.28
C ALA A 562 -24.58 12.39 -35.50
N GLY A 563 -25.24 11.96 -34.44
CA GLY A 563 -26.33 10.99 -34.50
C GLY A 563 -25.89 9.53 -34.30
N THR A 564 -24.59 9.25 -34.16
CA THR A 564 -24.05 7.91 -33.92
C THR A 564 -24.46 7.39 -32.55
N SER A 565 -24.89 6.13 -32.50
CA SER A 565 -25.56 5.51 -31.36
C SER A 565 -24.59 4.96 -30.32
N VAL A 566 -24.95 5.14 -29.04
CA VAL A 566 -24.47 4.33 -27.93
C VAL A 566 -25.68 3.60 -27.35
N ARG A 567 -25.59 2.27 -27.31
CA ARG A 567 -26.61 1.38 -26.75
C ARG A 567 -26.16 0.82 -25.42
N PHE A 568 -27.14 0.54 -24.54
CA PHE A 568 -26.90 0.16 -23.15
C PHE A 568 -27.53 -1.19 -22.85
N TYR A 569 -26.76 -2.09 -22.27
CA TYR A 569 -27.17 -3.47 -22.00
C TYR A 569 -26.92 -3.87 -20.55
N ASP A 570 -27.71 -4.83 -20.08
CA ASP A 570 -27.54 -5.43 -18.76
C ASP A 570 -26.33 -6.38 -18.69
N LYS A 571 -25.94 -6.98 -19.83
CA LYS A 571 -24.89 -8.01 -19.96
C LYS A 571 -24.07 -7.82 -21.24
N ASP A 572 -22.93 -8.51 -21.31
CA ASP A 572 -22.08 -8.53 -22.51
C ASP A 572 -22.84 -9.09 -23.71
N SER A 573 -22.49 -8.58 -24.90
CA SER A 573 -22.89 -9.07 -26.21
C SER A 573 -22.73 -10.58 -26.43
N SER A 574 -21.78 -11.22 -25.74
CA SER A 574 -21.50 -12.66 -25.86
C SER A 574 -22.43 -13.56 -25.03
N VAL A 575 -23.24 -12.98 -24.14
CA VAL A 575 -24.10 -13.72 -23.20
C VAL A 575 -25.52 -13.86 -23.76
N PRO A 576 -26.05 -15.09 -23.94
CA PRO A 576 -27.43 -15.29 -24.36
C PRO A 576 -28.45 -14.64 -23.41
N GLY A 577 -29.50 -14.02 -23.96
CA GLY A 577 -30.56 -13.37 -23.18
C GLY A 577 -30.21 -11.99 -22.63
N ARG A 578 -29.23 -11.29 -23.23
CA ARG A 578 -28.98 -9.86 -22.95
C ARG A 578 -30.24 -9.02 -23.20
N LYS A 579 -30.49 -8.03 -22.34
CA LYS A 579 -31.59 -7.08 -22.45
C LYS A 579 -31.04 -5.68 -22.67
N GLU A 580 -31.60 -4.99 -23.66
CA GLU A 580 -31.33 -3.58 -23.90
C GLU A 580 -32.13 -2.71 -22.93
N TYR A 581 -31.50 -1.66 -22.40
CA TYR A 581 -32.19 -0.63 -21.64
C TYR A 581 -32.85 0.37 -22.60
N ASP A 582 -34.05 0.84 -22.25
CA ASP A 582 -34.84 1.78 -23.06
C ASP A 582 -34.31 3.22 -22.92
N SER A 583 -33.14 3.48 -23.51
CA SER A 583 -32.47 4.78 -23.48
C SER A 583 -31.36 4.87 -24.54
N LEU A 584 -31.72 4.99 -25.81
CA LEU A 584 -30.74 5.19 -26.87
C LEU A 584 -30.06 6.57 -26.71
N PHE A 585 -28.73 6.59 -26.67
CA PHE A 585 -27.98 7.84 -26.78
C PHE A 585 -27.49 8.03 -28.22
N LYS A 586 -27.63 9.24 -28.75
CA LYS A 586 -27.06 9.64 -30.03
C LYS A 586 -26.13 10.82 -29.82
N THR A 587 -24.95 10.79 -30.44
CA THR A 587 -24.00 11.91 -30.36
C THR A 587 -24.67 13.20 -30.85
N PRO A 588 -24.67 14.29 -30.07
CA PRO A 588 -25.35 15.53 -30.45
C PRO A 588 -24.59 16.34 -31.50
N ALA A 589 -23.29 16.08 -31.65
CA ALA A 589 -22.39 16.77 -32.56
C ALA A 589 -21.39 15.78 -33.17
N TYR A 590 -20.72 16.25 -34.22
CA TYR A 590 -19.58 15.56 -34.83
C TYR A 590 -18.43 15.45 -33.84
N ILE A 591 -17.72 14.32 -33.86
CA ILE A 591 -16.45 14.15 -33.14
C ILE A 591 -15.36 14.06 -34.21
N LEU A 592 -14.64 15.17 -34.40
CA LEU A 592 -13.57 15.28 -35.39
C LEU A 592 -12.47 14.23 -35.11
N GLY A 593 -11.66 13.93 -36.13
CA GLY A 593 -10.53 13.02 -35.97
C GLY A 593 -9.52 13.51 -34.94
N ASN A 594 -8.95 12.57 -34.19
CA ASN A 594 -8.09 12.78 -33.02
C ASN A 594 -8.67 13.82 -32.03
N CYS A 595 -9.95 13.65 -31.69
CA CYS A 595 -10.69 14.53 -30.78
C CYS A 595 -11.52 13.69 -29.80
N SER A 596 -11.97 14.30 -28.70
CA SER A 596 -12.80 13.60 -27.72
C SER A 596 -14.03 14.42 -27.33
N ALA A 597 -15.09 13.72 -26.98
CA ALA A 597 -16.30 14.32 -26.44
C ALA A 597 -16.78 13.53 -25.22
N THR A 598 -17.12 14.24 -24.15
CA THR A 598 -17.61 13.65 -22.90
C THR A 598 -19.08 13.99 -22.71
N TYR A 599 -19.86 12.99 -22.32
CA TYR A 599 -21.31 13.07 -22.20
C TYR A 599 -21.76 12.59 -20.82
N THR A 600 -22.84 13.21 -20.33
CA THR A 600 -23.62 12.71 -19.19
C THR A 600 -24.98 12.27 -19.69
N HIS A 601 -25.37 11.02 -19.43
CA HIS A 601 -26.64 10.46 -19.88
C HIS A 601 -27.35 9.69 -18.77
N ILE A 602 -28.67 9.67 -18.79
CA ILE A 602 -29.50 8.96 -17.81
C ILE A 602 -30.19 7.80 -18.52
N VAL A 603 -29.83 6.58 -18.13
CA VAL A 603 -30.38 5.33 -18.64
C VAL A 603 -31.54 4.89 -17.76
N LYS A 604 -32.72 4.65 -18.35
CA LYS A 604 -33.87 4.09 -17.63
C LYS A 604 -33.66 2.61 -17.38
N ALA A 605 -33.77 2.20 -16.11
CA ALA A 605 -33.52 0.82 -15.73
C ALA A 605 -34.33 0.44 -14.48
N ASP A 606 -34.98 -0.73 -14.50
CA ASP A 606 -35.77 -1.24 -13.37
C ASP A 606 -34.97 -1.22 -12.06
N ARG A 607 -35.65 -1.03 -10.93
CA ARG A 607 -35.09 -1.14 -9.58
C ARG A 607 -34.47 -2.51 -9.33
N ASN A 608 -35.00 -3.57 -9.95
CA ASN A 608 -34.50 -4.96 -9.81
C ASN A 608 -33.47 -5.36 -10.88
N ARG A 609 -32.80 -4.38 -11.50
CA ARG A 609 -31.81 -4.61 -12.56
C ARG A 609 -30.53 -5.31 -12.05
N PRO A 610 -29.78 -6.00 -12.93
CA PRO A 610 -28.43 -6.45 -12.64
C PRO A 610 -27.50 -5.28 -12.25
N ASP A 611 -26.54 -5.54 -11.37
CA ASP A 611 -25.50 -4.56 -10.97
C ASP A 611 -24.35 -4.50 -11.99
N SER A 612 -24.73 -4.41 -13.26
CA SER A 612 -23.85 -4.36 -14.42
C SER A 612 -24.47 -3.51 -15.51
N ILE A 613 -23.61 -2.75 -16.19
CA ILE A 613 -23.98 -2.00 -17.38
C ILE A 613 -22.87 -2.10 -18.42
N TYR A 614 -23.29 -2.36 -19.66
CA TYR A 614 -22.43 -2.45 -20.82
C TYR A 614 -22.86 -1.39 -21.83
N LEU A 615 -21.91 -0.64 -22.34
CA LEU A 615 -22.11 0.34 -23.40
C LEU A 615 -21.46 -0.20 -24.67
N ILE A 616 -22.17 -0.11 -25.78
CA ILE A 616 -21.68 -0.47 -27.11
C ILE A 616 -21.90 0.74 -28.02
N PHE A 617 -20.81 1.24 -28.58
CA PHE A 617 -20.80 2.32 -29.55
C PHE A 617 -20.89 1.77 -30.98
N ASP A 618 -21.75 2.39 -31.81
CA ASP A 618 -22.02 2.03 -33.20
C ASP A 618 -22.23 0.52 -33.45
N GLU A 619 -23.18 -0.08 -32.73
CA GLU A 619 -23.49 -1.51 -32.95
C GLU A 619 -24.09 -1.77 -34.34
N GLU A 620 -24.74 -0.77 -34.94
CA GLU A 620 -25.26 -0.83 -36.30
C GLU A 620 -24.16 -0.92 -37.37
N ASN A 621 -22.89 -0.70 -37.01
CA ASN A 621 -21.76 -0.63 -37.93
C ASN A 621 -21.95 0.45 -39.01
N ALA A 622 -22.53 1.59 -38.63
CA ALA A 622 -22.78 2.71 -39.54
C ALA A 622 -21.48 3.44 -39.90
N ILE A 623 -20.43 3.34 -39.08
CA ILE A 623 -19.14 3.98 -39.33
C ILE A 623 -18.06 2.93 -39.66
N GLN A 624 -17.11 3.33 -40.50
CA GLN A 624 -15.92 2.54 -40.80
C GLN A 624 -14.82 2.89 -39.81
N GLU A 625 -14.28 1.89 -39.13
CA GLU A 625 -13.26 2.10 -38.09
C GLU A 625 -12.04 1.23 -38.28
N ILE A 626 -10.90 1.75 -37.80
CA ILE A 626 -9.65 0.99 -37.74
C ILE A 626 -9.83 -0.22 -36.82
N SER A 627 -10.41 -0.01 -35.64
CA SER A 627 -10.75 -1.06 -34.69
C SER A 627 -12.19 -0.87 -34.20
N LYS A 628 -12.89 -1.99 -34.00
CA LYS A 628 -14.21 -2.03 -33.35
C LYS A 628 -14.17 -2.66 -31.95
N THR A 629 -13.00 -3.13 -31.54
CA THR A 629 -12.83 -3.86 -30.26
C THR A 629 -12.86 -2.93 -29.05
N ASN A 630 -12.53 -1.66 -29.27
CA ASN A 630 -12.48 -0.52 -28.35
C ASN A 630 -13.82 0.24 -28.25
N ASN A 631 -14.85 -0.17 -28.98
CA ASN A 631 -16.19 0.46 -28.95
C ASN A 631 -17.05 0.02 -27.76
N ARG A 632 -16.44 -0.59 -26.75
CA ARG A 632 -17.16 -1.23 -25.65
C ARG A 632 -16.61 -0.78 -24.32
N ALA A 633 -17.51 -0.40 -23.42
CA ALA A 633 -17.19 -0.10 -22.04
C ALA A 633 -18.14 -0.85 -21.11
N ARG A 634 -17.68 -1.18 -19.90
CA ARG A 634 -18.51 -1.85 -18.91
C ARG A 634 -18.19 -1.41 -17.51
N ARG A 635 -19.18 -1.49 -16.62
CA ARG A 635 -19.00 -1.29 -15.18
C ARG A 635 -19.89 -2.24 -14.40
N PHE A 636 -19.41 -2.62 -13.23
CA PHE A 636 -20.10 -3.47 -12.25
C PHE A 636 -20.12 -2.76 -10.90
N LEU A 637 -20.95 -3.25 -9.98
CA LEU A 637 -20.91 -2.85 -8.56
C LEU A 637 -21.17 -1.35 -8.32
N PHE A 638 -22.10 -0.77 -9.08
CA PHE A 638 -22.51 0.64 -8.92
C PHE A 638 -23.83 0.80 -8.17
N GLN A 639 -24.53 -0.30 -7.86
CA GLN A 639 -25.69 -0.24 -6.98
C GLN A 639 -25.26 0.06 -5.54
N PRO A 640 -26.06 0.85 -4.80
CA PRO A 640 -25.79 1.10 -3.40
C PRO A 640 -25.81 -0.21 -2.61
N THR A 641 -24.74 -0.46 -1.85
CA THR A 641 -24.69 -1.58 -0.89
C THR A 641 -24.49 -1.04 0.52
N ARG A 642 -25.19 -1.63 1.50
CA ARG A 642 -25.15 -1.22 2.91
C ARG A 642 -24.92 -2.40 3.83
N SER A 643 -24.02 -2.23 4.79
CA SER A 643 -23.83 -3.18 5.88
C SER A 643 -23.63 -2.45 7.21
N ILE A 644 -24.03 -3.11 8.29
CA ILE A 644 -23.85 -2.64 9.66
C ILE A 644 -22.73 -3.45 10.28
N THR A 645 -21.83 -2.81 11.03
CA THR A 645 -20.81 -3.50 11.82
C THR A 645 -20.91 -3.07 13.30
N PRO A 646 -21.02 -4.02 14.25
CA PRO A 646 -21.16 -5.46 14.02
C PRO A 646 -22.58 -5.82 13.53
N LYS A 647 -22.69 -6.84 12.67
CA LYS A 647 -23.98 -7.40 12.22
C LYS A 647 -24.33 -8.60 13.09
N ASP A 648 -25.59 -8.71 13.50
CA ASP A 648 -26.15 -9.88 14.17
C ASP A 648 -25.30 -10.39 15.35
N THR A 649 -25.22 -9.60 16.42
CA THR A 649 -24.29 -9.82 17.55
C THR A 649 -25.03 -9.97 18.87
N THR A 650 -24.46 -10.75 19.79
CA THR A 650 -24.96 -10.94 21.15
C THR A 650 -24.13 -10.10 22.13
N VAL A 651 -24.79 -9.31 22.97
CA VAL A 651 -24.14 -8.44 23.96
C VAL A 651 -24.71 -8.64 25.36
N LEU A 652 -24.03 -8.14 26.38
CA LEU A 652 -24.55 -8.12 27.75
C LEU A 652 -25.72 -7.13 27.85
N VAL A 653 -26.73 -7.46 28.66
CA VAL A 653 -27.80 -6.49 28.97
C VAL A 653 -27.20 -5.27 29.68
N ASN A 654 -27.79 -4.09 29.50
CA ASN A 654 -27.34 -2.83 30.09
C ASN A 654 -26.02 -2.27 29.51
N SER A 655 -25.40 -2.95 28.55
CA SER A 655 -24.18 -2.48 27.85
C SER A 655 -24.49 -1.44 26.77
N THR A 656 -23.49 -0.62 26.40
CA THR A 656 -23.58 0.33 25.28
C THR A 656 -22.87 -0.25 24.06
N GLN A 657 -23.60 -0.44 22.97
CA GLN A 657 -23.08 -0.96 21.71
C GLN A 657 -22.92 0.18 20.69
N SER A 658 -21.76 0.25 20.05
CA SER A 658 -21.49 1.13 18.92
C SER A 658 -21.66 0.39 17.60
N PHE A 659 -22.23 1.07 16.61
CA PHE A 659 -22.46 0.56 15.26
C PHE A 659 -21.73 1.42 14.26
N ARG A 660 -21.35 0.85 13.12
CA ARG A 660 -20.82 1.56 11.95
C ARG A 660 -21.63 1.18 10.72
N LEU A 661 -22.14 2.19 10.01
CA LEU A 661 -22.68 2.03 8.67
C LEU A 661 -21.54 2.01 7.66
N ASN A 662 -21.33 0.87 6.99
CA ASN A 662 -20.48 0.82 5.81
C ASN A 662 -21.37 1.04 4.57
N HIS A 663 -20.91 1.90 3.66
CA HIS A 663 -21.59 2.22 2.41
C HIS A 663 -20.60 2.21 1.25
N ALA A 664 -21.06 1.74 0.09
CA ALA A 664 -20.34 1.83 -1.18
C ALA A 664 -21.35 1.88 -2.36
N PRO A 665 -20.91 2.30 -3.55
CA PRO A 665 -19.71 3.10 -3.82
C PRO A 665 -19.94 4.61 -3.62
N ASP A 666 -21.20 5.05 -3.58
CA ASP A 666 -21.56 6.46 -3.62
C ASP A 666 -21.59 7.14 -2.23
N PRO A 667 -21.28 8.45 -2.18
CA PRO A 667 -21.55 9.29 -1.00
C PRO A 667 -23.03 9.34 -0.63
N LEU A 668 -23.31 9.47 0.67
CA LEU A 668 -24.65 9.56 1.23
C LEU A 668 -25.11 11.02 1.36
N SER A 669 -26.35 11.30 0.97
CA SER A 669 -27.02 12.58 1.24
C SER A 669 -27.82 12.55 2.55
N SER A 670 -28.32 11.38 2.95
CA SER A 670 -29.01 11.23 4.23
C SER A 670 -28.88 9.82 4.82
N ILE A 671 -28.94 9.76 6.15
CA ILE A 671 -28.91 8.55 6.98
C ILE A 671 -30.06 8.65 7.98
N LEU A 672 -30.80 7.56 8.18
CA LEU A 672 -31.85 7.47 9.18
C LEU A 672 -31.80 6.11 9.88
N TRP A 673 -31.34 6.11 11.13
CA TRP A 673 -31.38 4.95 12.01
C TRP A 673 -32.72 4.85 12.75
N THR A 674 -33.26 3.63 12.83
CA THR A 674 -34.48 3.29 13.55
C THR A 674 -34.28 1.97 14.31
N SER A 675 -34.88 1.86 15.49
CA SER A 675 -34.87 0.65 16.33
C SER A 675 -36.26 0.37 16.90
N ASN A 676 -36.55 -0.88 17.22
CA ASN A 676 -37.78 -1.25 17.93
C ASN A 676 -37.73 -0.92 19.43
N THR A 677 -36.52 -0.82 20.01
CA THR A 677 -36.27 -0.46 21.41
C THR A 677 -35.07 0.49 21.52
N GLY A 678 -34.98 1.24 22.62
CA GLY A 678 -33.87 2.17 22.88
C GLY A 678 -33.84 3.40 21.98
N SER A 679 -32.79 4.21 22.13
CA SER A 679 -32.54 5.40 21.30
C SER A 679 -31.05 5.49 21.00
N PHE A 680 -30.73 5.86 19.76
CA PHE A 680 -29.35 6.07 19.33
C PHE A 680 -28.81 7.42 19.82
N SER A 681 -27.50 7.50 20.04
CA SER A 681 -26.78 8.75 20.34
C SER A 681 -26.85 9.75 19.19
N CYS A 682 -27.00 9.28 17.95
CA CYS A 682 -27.31 10.08 16.77
C CYS A 682 -28.07 9.24 15.74
N THR A 683 -29.05 9.83 15.04
CA THR A 683 -29.90 9.12 14.07
C THR A 683 -29.48 9.33 12.61
N ASN A 684 -28.59 10.29 12.35
CA ASN A 684 -28.16 10.73 11.02
C ASN A 684 -26.63 10.63 10.79
N CYS A 685 -25.94 9.85 11.62
CA CYS A 685 -24.49 9.71 11.63
C CYS A 685 -24.03 8.33 11.12
N LEU A 686 -22.76 8.21 10.74
CA LEU A 686 -22.16 6.94 10.33
C LEU A 686 -21.89 5.98 11.49
N THR A 687 -21.66 6.51 12.70
CA THR A 687 -21.26 5.73 13.87
C THR A 687 -22.12 6.02 15.11
N PRO A 688 -23.38 5.57 15.16
CA PRO A 688 -24.21 5.73 16.34
C PRO A 688 -23.85 4.71 17.43
N SER A 689 -24.27 5.00 18.65
CA SER A 689 -24.21 4.08 19.79
C SER A 689 -25.56 4.04 20.51
N MET A 690 -25.87 2.93 21.17
CA MET A 690 -27.13 2.77 21.90
C MET A 690 -26.94 1.82 23.08
N LYS A 691 -27.71 2.07 24.15
CA LYS A 691 -27.79 1.20 25.31
C LYS A 691 -28.77 0.05 25.06
N ILE A 692 -28.32 -1.19 25.23
CA ILE A 692 -29.11 -2.40 24.93
C ILE A 692 -29.82 -2.89 26.20
N LEU A 693 -31.15 -2.83 26.19
CA LEU A 693 -32.00 -3.26 27.31
C LEU A 693 -32.79 -4.53 27.00
N ASP A 694 -33.01 -4.80 25.73
CA ASP A 694 -33.71 -5.99 25.22
C ASP A 694 -33.15 -6.36 23.85
N THR A 695 -33.52 -7.51 23.31
CA THR A 695 -33.24 -7.90 21.93
C THR A 695 -33.74 -6.82 20.98
N THR A 696 -32.82 -6.18 20.28
CA THR A 696 -33.11 -4.98 19.50
C THR A 696 -32.92 -5.24 18.01
N TYR A 697 -33.96 -4.97 17.23
CA TYR A 697 -33.93 -4.94 15.78
C TYR A 697 -33.64 -3.52 15.30
N LEU A 698 -32.56 -3.38 14.53
CA LEU A 698 -32.11 -2.12 13.97
C LEU A 698 -32.39 -2.09 12.48
N LYS A 699 -32.81 -0.93 11.98
CA LYS A 699 -32.92 -0.64 10.55
C LYS A 699 -32.32 0.72 10.27
N VAL A 700 -31.42 0.77 9.28
CA VAL A 700 -30.89 2.03 8.74
C VAL A 700 -31.37 2.20 7.32
N LYS A 701 -31.98 3.36 7.04
CA LYS A 701 -32.31 3.82 5.69
C LYS A 701 -31.30 4.88 5.26
N THR A 702 -30.91 4.85 4.01
CA THR A 702 -29.93 5.80 3.45
C THR A 702 -30.38 6.27 2.08
N VAL A 703 -30.03 7.51 1.74
CA VAL A 703 -30.18 8.06 0.39
C VAL A 703 -28.81 8.49 -0.11
N THR A 704 -28.44 8.13 -1.34
CA THR A 704 -27.20 8.61 -1.98
C THR A 704 -27.35 10.07 -2.43
N GLN A 705 -26.24 10.74 -2.75
CA GLN A 705 -26.29 12.07 -3.39
C GLN A 705 -27.06 12.10 -4.72
N TYR A 706 -27.20 10.94 -5.38
CA TYR A 706 -27.94 10.76 -6.63
C TYR A 706 -29.41 10.34 -6.42
N GLY A 707 -29.89 10.35 -5.17
CA GLY A 707 -31.28 10.08 -4.83
C GLY A 707 -31.68 8.60 -4.81
N CYS A 708 -30.71 7.68 -4.69
CA CYS A 708 -31.02 6.26 -4.54
C CYS A 708 -31.13 5.84 -3.09
N GLU A 709 -32.18 5.10 -2.78
CA GLU A 709 -32.52 4.63 -1.45
C GLU A 709 -32.07 3.18 -1.27
N ASP A 710 -31.38 2.92 -0.16
CA ASP A 710 -31.10 1.55 0.28
C ASP A 710 -31.24 1.44 1.79
N SER A 711 -31.54 0.24 2.28
CA SER A 711 -31.67 -0.05 3.70
C SER A 711 -31.10 -1.40 4.08
N THR A 712 -30.53 -1.48 5.28
CA THR A 712 -30.04 -2.73 5.85
C THR A 712 -30.49 -2.86 7.30
N THR A 713 -30.52 -4.09 7.79
CA THR A 713 -31.01 -4.44 9.12
C THR A 713 -29.97 -5.26 9.87
N ALA A 714 -29.99 -5.15 11.20
CA ALA A 714 -29.19 -5.98 12.10
C ALA A 714 -30.00 -6.30 13.35
N THR A 715 -29.76 -7.47 13.92
CA THR A 715 -30.38 -7.89 15.19
C THR A 715 -29.33 -7.92 16.29
N ILE A 716 -29.59 -7.26 17.41
CA ILE A 716 -28.72 -7.32 18.59
C ILE A 716 -29.42 -8.16 19.63
N ASN A 717 -28.91 -9.37 19.84
CA ASN A 717 -29.40 -10.27 20.87
C ASN A 717 -28.74 -9.92 22.21
N ILE A 718 -29.41 -10.25 23.30
CA ILE A 718 -28.81 -10.21 24.64
C ILE A 718 -28.47 -11.62 25.08
N PHE A 719 -27.39 -11.79 25.85
CA PHE A 719 -27.15 -13.08 26.50
C PHE A 719 -28.34 -13.43 27.42
N PRO A 720 -28.80 -14.70 27.41
CA PRO A 720 -29.82 -15.14 28.36
C PRO A 720 -29.32 -14.96 29.79
N ASN A 721 -30.25 -14.86 30.73
CA ASN A 721 -29.88 -14.81 32.14
C ASN A 721 -29.14 -16.11 32.50
N ASP A 722 -28.10 -16.01 33.32
CA ASP A 722 -27.30 -17.15 33.76
C ASP A 722 -27.24 -17.10 35.28
N LEU A 723 -27.92 -18.04 35.92
CA LEU A 723 -28.02 -18.09 37.36
C LEU A 723 -26.88 -18.97 37.90
N VAL A 724 -26.29 -18.58 39.02
CA VAL A 724 -25.25 -19.38 39.70
C VAL A 724 -25.54 -19.44 41.18
N VAL A 725 -25.42 -20.64 41.76
CA VAL A 725 -25.46 -20.82 43.21
C VAL A 725 -24.09 -21.23 43.73
N SER A 726 -23.65 -20.59 44.81
CA SER A 726 -22.33 -20.79 45.41
C SER A 726 -22.37 -20.62 46.93
N ASN A 727 -21.23 -20.89 47.58
CA ASN A 727 -21.00 -20.58 49.01
C ASN A 727 -22.05 -21.16 49.98
N GLN A 728 -22.57 -22.35 49.69
CA GLN A 728 -23.52 -23.03 50.58
C GLN A 728 -22.83 -23.45 51.89
N LYS A 729 -23.40 -23.02 53.00
CA LYS A 729 -23.03 -23.42 54.36
C LYS A 729 -24.23 -24.07 55.02
N ILE A 730 -24.02 -25.25 55.61
CA ILE A 730 -25.06 -26.03 56.27
C ILE A 730 -24.64 -26.22 57.72
N PHE A 731 -25.49 -25.77 58.62
CA PHE A 731 -25.31 -25.89 60.06
C PHE A 731 -26.41 -26.76 60.63
N CYS A 732 -26.08 -27.51 61.67
CA CYS A 732 -27.09 -28.18 62.46
C CYS A 732 -28.04 -27.14 63.10
N TYR A 733 -29.32 -27.45 63.29
CA TYR A 733 -30.27 -26.55 63.96
C TYR A 733 -31.32 -27.31 64.79
N LYS A 734 -31.64 -26.82 66.00
CA LYS A 734 -32.68 -27.35 66.91
C LYS A 734 -32.64 -28.89 67.09
N ASN A 735 -31.86 -29.37 68.07
CA ASN A 735 -31.80 -30.78 68.48
C ASN A 735 -31.50 -31.79 67.34
N ASN A 736 -30.65 -31.46 66.37
CA ASN A 736 -30.32 -32.33 65.21
C ASN A 736 -31.50 -32.65 64.24
N ASP A 737 -32.70 -32.12 64.48
CA ASP A 737 -33.90 -32.38 63.68
C ASP A 737 -34.02 -31.46 62.46
N SER A 738 -33.37 -30.30 62.51
CA SER A 738 -33.38 -29.30 61.44
C SER A 738 -31.97 -28.91 61.01
N VAL A 739 -31.88 -28.27 59.85
CA VAL A 739 -30.65 -27.64 59.35
C VAL A 739 -30.91 -26.16 59.11
N PHE A 740 -29.91 -25.32 59.35
CA PHE A 740 -29.88 -23.92 58.94
C PHE A 740 -28.92 -23.79 57.77
N ILE A 741 -29.40 -23.28 56.64
CA ILE A 741 -28.63 -23.17 55.40
C ILE A 741 -28.50 -21.71 55.01
N SER A 742 -27.31 -21.35 54.55
CA SER A 742 -27.04 -20.07 53.89
C SER A 742 -26.35 -20.32 52.55
N SER A 743 -26.86 -19.74 51.46
CA SER A 743 -26.30 -19.87 50.10
C SER A 743 -26.26 -18.52 49.39
N GLN A 744 -25.33 -18.33 48.47
CA GLN A 744 -25.25 -17.14 47.62
C GLN A 744 -25.78 -17.46 46.23
N LEU A 745 -26.71 -16.64 45.75
CA LEU A 745 -27.31 -16.70 44.42
C LEU A 745 -26.79 -15.52 43.61
N CYS A 746 -26.36 -15.73 42.38
CA CYS A 746 -25.88 -14.68 41.50
C CYS A 746 -26.57 -14.72 40.14
N LEU A 747 -26.81 -13.52 39.58
CA LEU A 747 -27.24 -13.30 38.21
C LEU A 747 -26.02 -12.83 37.41
N LEU A 748 -25.63 -13.59 36.40
CA LEU A 748 -24.56 -13.22 35.48
C LEU A 748 -25.14 -12.50 34.25
N ASN A 749 -24.29 -12.22 33.26
CA ASN A 749 -24.66 -11.58 32.00
C ASN A 749 -25.25 -10.14 32.09
N GLY A 750 -25.07 -9.47 33.24
CA GLY A 750 -25.45 -8.06 33.45
C GLY A 750 -26.85 -7.84 34.05
N TYR A 751 -27.56 -8.91 34.42
CA TYR A 751 -28.86 -8.82 35.06
C TYR A 751 -28.70 -8.46 36.55
N GLU A 752 -29.46 -7.47 37.01
CA GLU A 752 -29.45 -7.03 38.42
C GLU A 752 -30.75 -7.39 39.15
N GLN A 753 -31.73 -7.93 38.43
CA GLN A 753 -33.03 -8.31 38.96
C GLN A 753 -33.56 -9.56 38.24
N LEU A 754 -34.25 -10.42 38.98
CA LEU A 754 -35.03 -11.49 38.36
C LEU A 754 -36.15 -10.89 37.49
N THR A 755 -36.55 -11.62 36.44
CA THR A 755 -37.67 -11.25 35.56
C THR A 755 -38.91 -12.10 35.83
N LYS A 756 -38.74 -13.26 36.48
CA LYS A 756 -39.81 -14.17 36.92
C LYS A 756 -39.39 -14.84 38.23
N SER A 757 -40.38 -15.33 38.98
CA SER A 757 -40.10 -16.07 40.21
C SER A 757 -39.46 -17.42 39.89
N ILE A 758 -38.40 -17.77 40.61
CA ILE A 758 -37.69 -19.04 40.47
C ILE A 758 -37.86 -19.90 41.72
N LYS A 759 -37.69 -21.21 41.60
CA LYS A 759 -37.72 -22.13 42.74
C LYS A 759 -36.31 -22.51 43.18
N ILE A 760 -36.18 -22.81 44.46
CA ILE A 760 -35.02 -23.46 45.05
C ILE A 760 -35.49 -24.70 45.78
N GLN A 761 -34.92 -25.84 45.44
CA GLN A 761 -35.27 -27.14 45.99
C GLN A 761 -34.06 -27.77 46.68
N TYR A 762 -34.30 -28.39 47.84
CA TYR A 762 -33.30 -29.09 48.64
C TYR A 762 -33.62 -30.57 48.70
N PHE A 763 -32.65 -31.43 48.37
CA PHE A 763 -32.77 -32.88 48.38
C PHE A 763 -31.72 -33.53 49.30
N ASP A 764 -31.99 -34.75 49.77
CA ASP A 764 -31.07 -35.55 50.59
C ASP A 764 -29.96 -36.23 49.77
N THR A 765 -30.21 -36.50 48.50
CA THR A 765 -29.25 -36.98 47.50
C THR A 765 -29.41 -36.21 46.18
N LEU A 766 -28.63 -36.56 45.16
CA LEU A 766 -28.77 -36.01 43.81
C LEU A 766 -30.22 -36.19 43.32
N LYS A 767 -30.84 -35.11 42.82
CA LYS A 767 -32.24 -35.10 42.35
C LYS A 767 -32.53 -36.14 41.25
N THR A 768 -31.50 -36.55 40.50
CA THR A 768 -31.60 -37.57 39.45
C THR A 768 -31.75 -38.99 39.99
N GLU A 769 -31.43 -39.24 41.26
CA GLU A 769 -31.56 -40.56 41.87
C GLU A 769 -33.03 -40.86 42.18
N PRO A 770 -33.54 -42.06 41.85
CA PRO A 770 -34.93 -42.45 42.17
C PRO A 770 -35.26 -42.42 43.67
N SER A 771 -34.24 -42.49 44.52
CA SER A 771 -34.35 -42.43 45.98
C SER A 771 -34.36 -41.00 46.54
N ALA A 772 -34.21 -39.97 45.70
CA ALA A 772 -34.13 -38.58 46.13
C ALA A 772 -35.42 -38.11 46.80
N LYS A 773 -35.29 -37.59 48.02
CA LYS A 773 -36.39 -37.03 48.82
C LYS A 773 -36.24 -35.53 48.92
N LEU A 774 -37.31 -34.82 48.58
CA LEU A 774 -37.40 -33.38 48.76
C LEU A 774 -37.44 -33.04 50.27
N LEU A 775 -36.42 -32.36 50.73
CA LEU A 775 -36.30 -31.88 52.10
C LEU A 775 -37.12 -30.59 52.28
N TYR A 776 -36.91 -29.62 51.39
CA TYR A 776 -37.53 -28.30 51.45
C TYR A 776 -37.59 -27.64 50.06
N GLU A 777 -38.55 -26.76 49.86
CA GLU A 777 -38.70 -25.95 48.66
C GLU A 777 -39.09 -24.53 49.04
N MET A 778 -38.54 -23.53 48.32
CA MET A 778 -38.94 -22.14 48.43
C MET A 778 -38.99 -21.46 47.06
N VAL A 779 -39.73 -20.35 46.99
CA VAL A 779 -39.82 -19.51 45.80
C VAL A 779 -39.09 -18.19 46.05
N ILE A 780 -38.19 -17.81 45.15
CA ILE A 780 -37.59 -16.48 45.12
C ILE A 780 -38.44 -15.60 44.19
N PRO A 781 -39.01 -14.49 44.68
CA PRO A 781 -39.88 -13.63 43.87
C PRO A 781 -39.15 -13.04 42.67
N GLY A 782 -39.87 -12.92 41.55
CA GLY A 782 -39.36 -12.36 40.29
C GLY A 782 -39.06 -10.87 40.29
N PHE A 783 -39.08 -10.20 41.44
CA PHE A 783 -38.68 -8.80 41.61
C PHE A 783 -37.49 -8.65 42.56
N THR A 784 -36.83 -9.76 42.92
CA THR A 784 -35.66 -9.75 43.79
C THR A 784 -34.50 -9.05 43.08
N VAL A 785 -33.95 -8.02 43.72
CA VAL A 785 -32.80 -7.24 43.23
C VAL A 785 -31.52 -7.81 43.84
N PHE A 786 -30.49 -7.95 43.02
CA PHE A 786 -29.20 -8.54 43.34
C PHE A 786 -28.14 -7.42 43.32
N THR A 787 -27.71 -6.96 44.48
CA THR A 787 -26.69 -5.92 44.61
C THR A 787 -25.36 -6.44 44.07
N ASN A 788 -24.78 -5.77 43.07
CA ASN A 788 -23.60 -6.23 42.34
C ASN A 788 -23.77 -7.64 41.72
N GLY A 789 -25.00 -8.00 41.34
CA GLY A 789 -25.29 -9.28 40.69
C GLY A 789 -25.39 -10.48 41.63
N CYS A 790 -25.27 -10.32 42.96
CA CYS A 790 -25.43 -11.44 43.92
C CYS A 790 -26.34 -11.10 45.12
N ALA A 791 -27.00 -12.12 45.68
CA ALA A 791 -27.83 -12.04 46.89
C ALA A 791 -27.62 -13.28 47.78
N THR A 792 -27.60 -13.09 49.09
CA THR A 792 -27.49 -14.20 50.06
C THR A 792 -28.86 -14.58 50.57
N ILE A 793 -29.18 -15.88 50.54
CA ILE A 793 -30.40 -16.43 51.13
C ILE A 793 -30.05 -17.31 52.33
N SER A 794 -30.83 -17.19 53.41
CA SER A 794 -30.67 -18.03 54.61
C SER A 794 -32.03 -18.42 55.18
N HIS A 795 -32.20 -19.69 55.54
CA HIS A 795 -33.42 -20.23 56.15
C HIS A 795 -33.13 -21.57 56.84
N SER A 796 -34.11 -22.10 57.59
CA SER A 796 -34.01 -23.42 58.21
C SER A 796 -35.18 -24.32 57.86
N PHE A 797 -34.93 -25.63 57.81
CA PHE A 797 -35.95 -26.64 57.53
C PHE A 797 -35.60 -27.99 58.18
N ALA A 798 -36.60 -28.88 58.27
CA ALA A 798 -36.44 -30.20 58.86
C ALA A 798 -35.48 -31.07 58.03
N ARG A 799 -34.47 -31.66 58.68
CA ARG A 799 -33.43 -32.49 58.05
C ARG A 799 -33.99 -33.80 57.49
N LYS A 800 -35.09 -34.30 58.05
CA LYS A 800 -35.74 -35.59 57.67
C LYS A 800 -34.75 -36.77 57.58
N GLY A 801 -33.72 -36.78 58.44
CA GLY A 801 -32.69 -37.83 58.48
C GLY A 801 -31.59 -37.75 57.41
N ALA A 802 -31.57 -36.69 56.58
CA ALA A 802 -30.55 -36.52 55.55
C ALA A 802 -29.14 -36.27 56.13
N ASN A 803 -28.14 -36.92 55.54
CA ASN A 803 -26.73 -36.72 55.88
C ASN A 803 -26.03 -35.72 54.96
N ASN A 804 -26.56 -35.50 53.76
CA ASN A 804 -26.10 -34.47 52.82
C ASN A 804 -27.29 -33.63 52.35
N VAL A 805 -27.02 -32.43 51.83
CA VAL A 805 -28.05 -31.59 51.23
C VAL A 805 -27.59 -31.10 49.86
N TYR A 806 -28.41 -31.36 48.84
CA TYR A 806 -28.23 -30.93 47.47
C TYR A 806 -29.22 -29.82 47.16
N LEU A 807 -28.72 -28.66 46.72
CA LEU A 807 -29.51 -27.50 46.32
C LEU A 807 -29.62 -27.47 44.79
N TYR A 808 -30.84 -27.30 44.29
CA TYR A 808 -31.12 -27.03 42.87
C TYR A 808 -31.89 -25.71 42.72
N MET A 809 -31.32 -24.76 41.99
CA MET A 809 -31.90 -23.46 41.67
C MET A 809 -32.53 -23.49 40.27
N ASN A 810 -33.63 -22.75 40.10
CA ASN A 810 -34.43 -22.69 38.87
C ASN A 810 -34.66 -24.06 38.18
N PRO A 811 -35.00 -25.12 38.95
CA PRO A 811 -35.03 -26.48 38.41
C PRO A 811 -36.11 -26.70 37.34
N ASP A 812 -37.11 -25.81 37.28
CA ASP A 812 -38.22 -25.87 36.32
C ASP A 812 -37.95 -25.01 35.07
N LEU A 813 -36.77 -24.38 34.95
CA LEU A 813 -36.43 -23.45 33.88
C LEU A 813 -37.47 -22.33 33.71
N ALA A 814 -37.96 -21.78 34.83
CA ALA A 814 -38.97 -20.72 34.83
C ALA A 814 -38.43 -19.44 34.15
N ILE A 815 -37.14 -19.18 34.31
CA ILE A 815 -36.33 -18.30 33.46
C ILE A 815 -35.50 -19.18 32.53
N TYR A 816 -35.39 -18.78 31.27
CA TYR A 816 -34.53 -19.46 30.30
C TYR A 816 -33.06 -19.14 30.58
N GLU A 817 -32.25 -20.19 30.69
CA GLU A 817 -30.80 -20.15 30.82
C GLU A 817 -30.21 -21.36 30.11
N GLU A 818 -28.99 -21.23 29.58
CA GLU A 818 -28.33 -22.30 28.82
C GLU A 818 -27.36 -23.12 29.66
N GLN A 819 -26.77 -22.51 30.69
CA GLN A 819 -25.87 -23.16 31.64
C GLN A 819 -26.66 -23.52 32.89
N THR A 820 -27.15 -24.75 32.98
CA THR A 820 -27.95 -25.20 34.14
C THR A 820 -27.15 -26.04 35.13
N ASN A 821 -25.87 -26.30 34.84
CA ASN A 821 -24.99 -27.14 35.66
C ASN A 821 -24.46 -26.38 36.89
N ASN A 822 -24.32 -25.07 36.80
CA ASN A 822 -23.96 -24.12 37.86
C ASN A 822 -25.13 -23.77 38.79
N ASN A 823 -26.33 -24.30 38.51
CA ASN A 823 -27.53 -24.16 39.34
C ASN A 823 -27.68 -25.23 40.41
N ALA A 824 -26.77 -26.21 40.42
CA ALA A 824 -26.74 -27.25 41.41
C ALA A 824 -25.51 -27.10 42.30
N LEU A 825 -25.69 -27.26 43.60
CA LEU A 825 -24.61 -27.27 44.56
C LEU A 825 -24.85 -28.34 45.62
N SER A 826 -23.79 -29.07 45.96
CA SER A 826 -23.79 -29.99 47.08
C SER A 826 -22.77 -29.52 48.10
N ALA A 827 -23.17 -29.41 49.35
CA ALA A 827 -22.25 -29.18 50.46
C ALA A 827 -22.26 -30.41 51.38
N PRO A 828 -21.08 -30.94 51.76
CA PRO A 828 -21.02 -32.00 52.75
C PRO A 828 -21.52 -31.45 54.08
N TYR A 829 -22.38 -32.23 54.75
CA TYR A 829 -22.87 -31.91 56.08
C TYR A 829 -22.54 -33.06 57.02
N GLN A 830 -22.01 -32.74 58.21
CA GLN A 830 -21.77 -33.73 59.23
C GLN A 830 -22.71 -33.44 60.40
N VAL A 831 -23.56 -34.41 60.71
CA VAL A 831 -24.51 -34.31 61.83
C VAL A 831 -23.72 -34.09 63.12
N PHE A 832 -24.16 -33.14 63.94
CA PHE A 832 -23.56 -32.91 65.26
C PHE A 832 -23.73 -34.15 66.12
N ALA A 833 -22.62 -34.78 66.49
CA ALA A 833 -22.61 -35.99 67.31
C ALA A 833 -21.39 -35.99 68.22
N ILE A 834 -21.55 -36.61 69.40
CA ILE A 834 -20.48 -36.85 70.35
C ILE A 834 -20.32 -38.35 70.62
N GLY A 835 -19.09 -38.75 70.90
CA GLY A 835 -18.78 -40.12 71.32
C GLY A 835 -17.84 -40.13 72.51
N LEU A 836 -17.69 -41.29 73.14
CA LEU A 836 -16.62 -41.56 74.09
C LEU A 836 -15.62 -42.52 73.42
N PRO A 837 -14.31 -42.32 73.58
CA PRO A 837 -13.29 -43.12 72.89
C PRO A 837 -13.22 -44.58 73.40
N ILE A 838 -14.02 -44.93 74.40
CA ILE A 838 -14.05 -46.21 75.10
C ILE A 838 -15.51 -46.67 75.25
N THR A 839 -15.73 -47.98 75.33
CA THR A 839 -17.08 -48.58 75.38
C THR A 839 -17.49 -49.05 76.78
N GLN A 840 -16.53 -49.25 77.69
CA GLN A 840 -16.75 -49.60 79.10
C GLN A 840 -15.54 -49.19 79.94
N ILE A 841 -15.76 -48.91 81.23
CA ILE A 841 -14.70 -48.59 82.21
C ILE A 841 -14.75 -49.60 83.35
N ALA A 842 -13.59 -50.13 83.76
CA ALA A 842 -13.45 -50.91 84.99
C ALA A 842 -12.34 -50.30 85.85
N ILE A 843 -12.69 -49.77 87.02
CA ILE A 843 -11.77 -49.08 87.93
C ILE A 843 -11.93 -49.62 89.36
N PRO A 844 -10.84 -49.69 90.16
CA PRO A 844 -10.97 -49.90 91.59
C PRO A 844 -11.86 -48.81 92.21
N ARG A 845 -12.65 -49.19 93.21
CA ARG A 845 -13.55 -48.26 93.90
C ARG A 845 -12.78 -47.04 94.44
N GLY A 846 -13.16 -45.85 94.00
CA GLY A 846 -12.58 -44.59 94.44
C GLY A 846 -11.36 -44.10 93.64
N ASP A 847 -10.87 -44.87 92.66
CA ASP A 847 -9.76 -44.45 91.81
C ASP A 847 -10.22 -43.41 90.76
N PRO A 848 -9.41 -42.36 90.49
CA PRO A 848 -9.74 -41.36 89.50
C PRO A 848 -9.48 -41.86 88.06
N TYR A 849 -10.39 -41.57 87.13
CA TYR A 849 -10.23 -41.87 85.70
C TYR A 849 -10.59 -40.64 84.83
N PRO A 850 -9.66 -40.08 84.04
CA PRO A 850 -9.93 -38.91 83.19
C PRO A 850 -10.77 -39.30 81.96
N LEU A 851 -11.73 -38.45 81.59
CA LEU A 851 -12.55 -38.62 80.38
C LEU A 851 -12.33 -37.51 79.36
N SER A 852 -12.60 -37.83 78.11
CA SER A 852 -12.69 -36.89 77.00
C SER A 852 -13.78 -37.36 76.02
N ILE A 853 -14.28 -36.43 75.21
CA ILE A 853 -15.25 -36.72 74.15
C ILE A 853 -14.57 -36.77 72.78
N LEU A 854 -15.14 -37.55 71.87
CA LEU A 854 -14.96 -37.39 70.43
C LEU A 854 -16.08 -36.48 69.90
N GLN A 855 -15.77 -35.58 68.98
CA GLN A 855 -16.74 -34.65 68.40
C GLN A 855 -16.80 -34.80 66.88
N PHE A 856 -18.01 -34.79 66.33
CA PHE A 856 -18.29 -34.79 64.90
C PHE A 856 -19.28 -33.66 64.56
N GLY A 857 -19.10 -33.00 63.41
CA GLY A 857 -19.92 -31.86 63.00
C GLY A 857 -19.56 -30.56 63.73
N GLU A 858 -20.57 -29.80 64.14
CA GLU A 858 -20.41 -28.49 64.79
C GLU A 858 -19.60 -28.56 66.11
N PRO A 859 -18.88 -27.48 66.49
CA PRO A 859 -18.21 -27.40 67.78
C PRO A 859 -19.20 -27.51 68.95
N VAL A 860 -18.83 -28.32 69.94
CA VAL A 860 -19.53 -28.38 71.22
C VAL A 860 -19.26 -27.08 71.98
N THR A 861 -20.32 -26.37 72.34
CA THR A 861 -20.25 -25.12 73.13
C THR A 861 -20.57 -25.31 74.60
N ALA A 862 -21.29 -26.39 74.96
CA ALA A 862 -21.58 -26.75 76.34
C ALA A 862 -21.65 -28.28 76.51
N ILE A 863 -21.26 -28.80 77.66
CA ILE A 863 -21.34 -30.24 77.99
C ILE A 863 -21.86 -30.44 79.41
N ARG A 864 -22.57 -31.55 79.65
CA ARG A 864 -23.03 -31.96 80.97
C ARG A 864 -22.83 -33.46 81.20
N TRP A 865 -22.17 -33.82 82.29
CA TRP A 865 -21.92 -35.20 82.71
C TRP A 865 -22.88 -35.65 83.82
N THR A 866 -23.36 -36.89 83.72
CA THR A 866 -24.30 -37.48 84.70
C THR A 866 -23.94 -38.96 84.98
N PRO A 867 -24.20 -39.49 86.18
CA PRO A 867 -24.73 -38.80 87.36
C PRO A 867 -23.68 -37.92 88.05
N SER A 868 -24.11 -36.81 88.67
CA SER A 868 -23.19 -35.79 89.22
C SER A 868 -22.27 -36.31 90.32
N PHE A 869 -22.70 -37.28 91.12
CA PHE A 869 -21.89 -37.85 92.21
C PHE A 869 -20.62 -38.55 91.71
N ALA A 870 -20.58 -38.97 90.44
CA ALA A 870 -19.49 -39.74 89.88
C ALA A 870 -18.35 -38.86 89.33
N PHE A 871 -18.51 -37.53 89.31
CA PHE A 871 -17.58 -36.60 88.66
C PHE A 871 -17.13 -35.48 89.58
N ASN A 872 -15.89 -35.03 89.41
CA ASN A 872 -15.37 -33.83 90.09
C ASN A 872 -15.94 -32.52 89.51
N CYS A 873 -16.24 -32.48 88.21
CA CYS A 873 -16.93 -31.39 87.53
C CYS A 873 -17.93 -31.98 86.54
N THR A 874 -19.11 -31.37 86.45
CA THR A 874 -20.20 -31.89 85.58
C THR A 874 -20.34 -31.11 84.29
N ASP A 875 -19.65 -29.98 84.12
CA ASP A 875 -19.80 -29.03 83.02
C ASP A 875 -18.48 -28.74 82.28
N CYS A 876 -17.45 -29.53 82.58
CA CYS A 876 -16.12 -29.43 81.99
C CYS A 876 -15.93 -30.45 80.85
N PHE A 877 -15.09 -30.12 79.87
CA PHE A 877 -14.80 -31.01 78.74
C PHE A 877 -13.96 -32.24 79.11
N THR A 878 -13.23 -32.16 80.22
CA THR A 878 -12.33 -33.23 80.70
C THR A 878 -12.55 -33.53 82.18
N PRO A 879 -13.69 -34.16 82.57
CA PRO A 879 -13.93 -34.50 83.97
C PRO A 879 -13.09 -35.70 84.40
N ILE A 880 -12.94 -35.84 85.72
CA ILE A 880 -12.38 -37.01 86.36
C ILE A 880 -13.53 -37.80 86.98
N LEU A 881 -13.73 -39.03 86.48
CA LEU A 881 -14.64 -40.02 87.04
C LEU A 881 -14.05 -40.58 88.34
N LYS A 882 -14.82 -40.54 89.42
CA LYS A 882 -14.49 -41.16 90.71
C LYS A 882 -15.77 -41.67 91.36
N THR A 883 -15.96 -42.99 91.36
CA THR A 883 -17.15 -43.62 91.94
C THR A 883 -16.78 -44.85 92.77
N ASN A 884 -17.58 -45.10 93.79
CA ASN A 884 -17.50 -46.29 94.62
C ASN A 884 -18.56 -47.34 94.22
N SER A 885 -19.44 -47.05 93.26
CA SER A 885 -20.47 -48.00 92.82
C SER A 885 -20.54 -48.03 91.30
N SER A 886 -20.80 -49.21 90.76
CA SER A 886 -21.01 -49.41 89.33
C SER A 886 -22.23 -48.62 88.87
N THR A 887 -22.09 -47.82 87.81
CA THR A 887 -23.14 -46.94 87.28
C THR A 887 -22.96 -46.74 85.77
N ILE A 888 -24.00 -46.26 85.08
CA ILE A 888 -23.86 -45.74 83.72
C ILE A 888 -23.54 -44.26 83.82
N ILE A 889 -22.54 -43.81 83.07
CA ILE A 889 -22.25 -42.39 82.90
C ILE A 889 -22.71 -41.91 81.53
N SER A 890 -23.14 -40.65 81.44
CA SER A 890 -23.55 -40.02 80.18
C SER A 890 -22.99 -38.60 80.06
N ALA A 891 -22.47 -38.26 78.88
CA ALA A 891 -22.13 -36.90 78.47
C ALA A 891 -23.23 -36.38 77.53
N ILE A 892 -23.80 -35.22 77.85
CA ILE A 892 -24.80 -34.52 77.05
C ILE A 892 -24.15 -33.23 76.53
N ALA A 893 -23.93 -33.12 75.22
CA ALA A 893 -23.27 -31.97 74.61
C ALA A 893 -24.25 -31.11 73.81
N THR A 894 -24.03 -29.80 73.76
CA THR A 894 -24.82 -28.83 72.98
C THR A 894 -23.93 -27.95 72.10
N SER A 895 -24.35 -27.65 70.87
CA SER A 895 -23.67 -26.73 69.93
C SER A 895 -24.24 -25.30 69.95
N GLN A 896 -23.53 -24.35 69.32
CA GLN A 896 -23.97 -22.94 69.20
C GLN A 896 -25.33 -22.75 68.51
N TYR A 897 -25.77 -23.73 67.70
CA TYR A 897 -27.04 -23.72 66.98
C TYR A 897 -28.15 -24.52 67.68
N GLY A 898 -27.93 -24.90 68.95
CA GLY A 898 -28.90 -25.59 69.80
C GLY A 898 -29.08 -27.07 69.43
N CYS A 899 -28.05 -27.72 68.87
CA CYS A 899 -28.07 -29.16 68.63
C CYS A 899 -27.54 -29.90 69.84
N VAL A 900 -28.18 -31.01 70.20
CA VAL A 900 -27.86 -31.79 71.40
C VAL A 900 -27.63 -33.24 71.03
N ASP A 901 -26.59 -33.84 71.59
CA ASP A 901 -26.33 -35.28 71.48
C ASP A 901 -25.84 -35.86 72.81
N THR A 902 -26.04 -37.17 73.03
CA THR A 902 -25.72 -37.86 74.28
C THR A 902 -24.92 -39.14 74.04
N ALA A 903 -23.77 -39.27 74.71
CA ALA A 903 -22.97 -40.49 74.71
C ALA A 903 -22.94 -41.12 76.11
N SER A 904 -23.20 -42.43 76.22
CA SER A 904 -23.29 -43.15 77.50
C SER A 904 -22.47 -44.43 77.50
N ILE A 905 -21.79 -44.72 78.63
CA ILE A 905 -21.05 -45.97 78.83
C ILE A 905 -21.20 -46.52 80.26
N PRO A 906 -21.17 -47.85 80.45
CA PRO A 906 -21.17 -48.46 81.78
C PRO A 906 -19.80 -48.36 82.46
N VAL A 907 -19.83 -48.14 83.78
CA VAL A 907 -18.67 -48.13 84.69
C VAL A 907 -18.83 -49.25 85.70
N ASN A 908 -17.84 -50.14 85.78
CA ASN A 908 -17.69 -51.16 86.83
C ASN A 908 -16.69 -50.66 87.89
N ALA A 909 -17.20 -50.32 89.08
CA ALA A 909 -16.38 -49.92 90.22
C ALA A 909 -16.12 -51.14 91.12
N TYR A 910 -15.00 -51.84 90.90
CA TYR A 910 -14.73 -53.12 91.55
C TYR A 910 -13.93 -52.98 92.84
N PHE A 911 -14.12 -53.92 93.77
CA PHE A 911 -13.35 -53.99 95.01
C PHE A 911 -12.04 -54.76 94.81
N THR A 912 -10.99 -54.49 95.57
CA THR A 912 -9.68 -55.12 95.30
C THR A 912 -9.58 -56.57 95.79
N SER A 913 -10.49 -57.01 96.66
CA SER A 913 -10.60 -58.42 97.08
C SER A 913 -11.76 -59.13 96.39
N HIS A 914 -11.64 -60.45 96.28
CA HIS A 914 -12.56 -61.34 95.55
C HIS A 914 -14.06 -61.10 95.85
N LEU A 915 -14.45 -61.15 97.12
CA LEU A 915 -15.83 -60.92 97.53
C LEU A 915 -15.86 -60.38 98.95
N SER A 916 -16.68 -59.36 99.17
CA SER A 916 -16.92 -58.76 100.48
C SER A 916 -18.41 -58.51 100.68
N LEU A 917 -18.96 -59.04 101.76
CA LEU A 917 -20.34 -58.78 102.17
C LEU A 917 -20.32 -58.26 103.60
N PRO A 918 -21.02 -57.16 103.91
CA PRO A 918 -21.18 -56.72 105.29
C PRO A 918 -21.77 -57.85 106.14
N ASN A 919 -21.35 -57.98 107.39
CA ASN A 919 -22.00 -58.86 108.37
C ASN A 919 -23.08 -58.14 109.20
N VAL A 920 -23.11 -56.81 109.13
CA VAL A 920 -24.11 -55.92 109.74
C VAL A 920 -24.43 -54.78 108.78
N PHE A 921 -25.70 -54.37 108.69
CA PHE A 921 -26.09 -53.13 108.00
C PHE A 921 -27.24 -52.43 108.72
N SER A 922 -27.33 -51.11 108.58
CA SER A 922 -28.21 -50.22 109.35
C SER A 922 -28.96 -49.28 108.39
N PRO A 923 -30.11 -49.71 107.82
CA PRO A 923 -30.89 -48.91 106.88
C PRO A 923 -31.62 -47.76 107.59
N ASN A 924 -30.90 -46.68 107.91
CA ASN A 924 -31.38 -45.49 108.62
C ASN A 924 -31.42 -44.22 107.74
N GLY A 925 -30.89 -44.29 106.51
CA GLY A 925 -30.88 -43.21 105.54
C GLY A 925 -29.74 -42.19 105.72
N ASP A 926 -28.69 -42.52 106.46
CA ASP A 926 -27.54 -41.63 106.69
C ASP A 926 -26.45 -41.69 105.60
N GLY A 927 -26.64 -42.55 104.59
CA GLY A 927 -25.72 -42.80 103.49
C GLY A 927 -24.61 -43.81 103.81
N LYS A 928 -24.57 -44.40 105.02
CA LYS A 928 -23.55 -45.35 105.47
C LYS A 928 -24.19 -46.70 105.82
N ASN A 929 -23.83 -47.74 105.06
CA ASN A 929 -24.33 -49.10 105.26
C ASN A 929 -25.87 -49.22 105.22
N ASP A 930 -26.54 -48.36 104.43
CA ASP A 930 -28.00 -48.41 104.25
C ASP A 930 -28.47 -49.60 103.40
N TYR A 931 -27.58 -50.12 102.55
CA TYR A 931 -27.86 -51.20 101.65
C TYR A 931 -26.95 -52.38 101.95
N PHE A 932 -27.54 -53.56 102.01
CA PHE A 932 -26.81 -54.81 101.96
C PHE A 932 -26.75 -55.30 100.51
N TYR A 933 -25.62 -55.05 99.85
CA TYR A 933 -25.38 -55.39 98.46
C TYR A 933 -24.07 -56.14 98.28
N VAL A 934 -23.92 -56.77 97.12
CA VAL A 934 -22.75 -57.57 96.78
C VAL A 934 -21.60 -56.64 96.39
N ILE A 935 -20.56 -56.60 97.22
CA ILE A 935 -19.29 -55.94 96.91
C ILE A 935 -18.32 -57.02 96.44
N ALA A 936 -17.86 -56.94 95.20
CA ALA A 936 -17.08 -57.99 94.57
C ALA A 936 -15.87 -57.45 93.80
N GLY A 937 -14.88 -58.30 93.60
CA GLY A 937 -13.73 -57.99 92.78
C GLY A 937 -14.03 -57.98 91.30
N LYS A 938 -13.01 -57.63 90.51
CA LYS A 938 -13.12 -57.46 89.05
C LYS A 938 -13.49 -58.76 88.34
N GLU A 939 -13.12 -59.88 88.94
CA GLU A 939 -13.38 -61.23 88.48
C GLU A 939 -14.85 -61.64 88.61
N VAL A 940 -15.67 -60.98 89.44
CA VAL A 940 -17.10 -61.23 89.47
C VAL A 940 -17.79 -60.40 88.39
N THR A 941 -18.44 -61.06 87.43
CA THR A 941 -19.11 -60.42 86.30
C THR A 941 -20.60 -60.22 86.53
N GLN A 942 -21.24 -61.12 87.28
CA GLN A 942 -22.68 -61.09 87.50
C GLN A 942 -23.08 -61.71 88.83
N VAL A 943 -24.11 -61.15 89.45
CA VAL A 943 -24.82 -61.77 90.57
C VAL A 943 -25.96 -62.62 90.01
N LYS A 944 -25.76 -63.93 89.89
CA LYS A 944 -26.76 -64.86 89.34
C LYS A 944 -27.97 -65.03 90.27
N LEU A 945 -27.73 -65.07 91.58
CA LEU A 945 -28.79 -65.13 92.57
C LEU A 945 -28.32 -64.41 93.83
N PHE A 946 -29.12 -63.50 94.36
CA PHE A 946 -28.92 -62.91 95.67
C PHE A 946 -30.24 -62.96 96.44
N ARG A 947 -30.33 -63.95 97.33
CA ARG A 947 -31.53 -64.28 98.08
C ARG A 947 -31.27 -64.13 99.56
N ILE A 948 -32.15 -63.44 100.28
CA ILE A 948 -32.09 -63.27 101.74
C ILE A 948 -33.36 -63.84 102.34
N MET A 949 -33.23 -64.58 103.43
CA MET A 949 -34.30 -65.30 104.12
C MET A 949 -34.31 -64.93 105.60
N ASN A 950 -35.50 -64.85 106.20
CA ASN A 950 -35.66 -64.67 107.63
C ASN A 950 -35.38 -65.97 108.41
N ARG A 951 -35.39 -65.91 109.75
CA ARG A 951 -35.16 -67.08 110.64
C ARG A 951 -36.11 -68.27 110.40
N TRP A 952 -37.27 -68.05 109.77
CA TRP A 952 -38.26 -69.09 109.46
C TRP A 952 -38.13 -69.65 108.03
N GLY A 953 -37.08 -69.25 107.30
CA GLY A 953 -36.82 -69.72 105.94
C GLY A 953 -37.62 -69.00 104.85
N ALA A 954 -38.43 -67.99 105.20
CA ALA A 954 -39.16 -67.19 104.22
C ALA A 954 -38.21 -66.20 103.54
N THR A 955 -38.24 -66.14 102.20
CA THR A 955 -37.42 -65.21 101.42
C THR A 955 -37.95 -63.78 101.57
N VAL A 956 -37.10 -62.86 102.03
CA VAL A 956 -37.42 -61.44 102.22
C VAL A 956 -36.86 -60.53 101.13
N PHE A 957 -35.82 -60.99 100.44
CA PHE A 957 -35.24 -60.28 99.30
C PHE A 957 -34.75 -61.30 98.28
N ASN A 958 -34.96 -61.04 97.00
CA ASN A 958 -34.47 -61.88 95.92
C ASN A 958 -34.19 -61.02 94.68
N LYS A 959 -32.95 -61.05 94.20
CA LYS A 959 -32.55 -60.50 92.89
C LYS A 959 -31.68 -61.48 92.12
N SER A 960 -31.70 -61.38 90.79
CA SER A 960 -30.92 -62.23 89.89
C SER A 960 -30.60 -61.50 88.60
N GLY A 961 -29.38 -61.65 88.10
CA GLY A 961 -28.95 -61.14 86.79
C GLY A 961 -28.30 -59.75 86.82
N ASN A 962 -28.14 -59.15 87.99
CA ASN A 962 -27.67 -57.78 88.17
C ASN A 962 -26.13 -57.66 88.18
N LEU A 963 -25.64 -56.43 87.99
CA LEU A 963 -24.21 -56.14 88.09
C LEU A 963 -23.75 -56.20 89.56
N PRO A 964 -22.56 -56.77 89.85
CA PRO A 964 -21.95 -56.65 91.16
C PRO A 964 -21.57 -55.18 91.44
N ASN A 965 -21.35 -54.84 92.70
CA ASN A 965 -20.94 -53.50 93.16
C ASN A 965 -21.98 -52.38 92.94
N SER A 966 -23.24 -52.75 92.71
CA SER A 966 -24.39 -51.83 92.59
C SER A 966 -25.18 -51.80 93.90
N TYR A 967 -25.23 -50.66 94.59
CA TYR A 967 -25.97 -50.56 95.86
C TYR A 967 -27.49 -50.57 95.66
N THR A 968 -27.99 -50.08 94.52
CA THR A 968 -29.42 -50.12 94.16
C THR A 968 -29.93 -51.54 93.87
N ASP A 969 -28.99 -52.48 93.71
CA ASP A 969 -29.27 -53.91 93.59
C ASP A 969 -29.13 -54.68 94.90
N GLY A 970 -28.85 -53.97 96.00
CA GLY A 970 -28.87 -54.50 97.35
C GLY A 970 -30.25 -54.55 97.99
N TRP A 971 -30.30 -55.18 99.15
CA TRP A 971 -31.43 -55.12 100.06
C TRP A 971 -31.33 -53.88 100.95
N ASP A 972 -32.39 -53.07 100.94
CA ASP A 972 -32.53 -51.85 101.74
C ASP A 972 -33.13 -52.11 103.14
N GLY A 973 -33.27 -53.38 103.52
CA GLY A 973 -33.87 -53.77 104.80
C GLY A 973 -35.38 -53.66 104.85
N THR A 974 -36.08 -53.54 103.72
CA THR A 974 -37.55 -53.59 103.66
C THR A 974 -38.05 -54.96 103.22
N TYR A 975 -39.23 -55.36 103.69
CA TYR A 975 -39.94 -56.56 103.23
C TYR A 975 -41.42 -56.22 103.06
N ASN A 976 -41.97 -56.47 101.86
CA ASN A 976 -43.34 -56.10 101.47
C ASN A 976 -43.68 -54.62 101.74
N GLY A 977 -42.75 -53.71 101.42
CA GLY A 977 -42.93 -52.26 101.58
C GLY A 977 -42.91 -51.77 103.03
N LYS A 978 -42.69 -52.66 104.01
CA LYS A 978 -42.53 -52.31 105.42
C LYS A 978 -41.09 -52.53 105.87
N PRO A 979 -40.60 -51.75 106.85
CA PRO A 979 -39.28 -51.99 107.43
C PRO A 979 -39.21 -53.40 108.03
N ALA A 980 -38.28 -54.26 107.56
CA ALA A 980 -38.09 -55.62 108.09
C ALA A 980 -37.65 -55.62 109.57
N GLU A 981 -38.00 -56.64 110.36
CA GLU A 981 -37.67 -56.69 111.80
C GLU A 981 -36.15 -56.72 112.03
N ALA A 982 -35.68 -56.06 113.10
CA ALA A 982 -34.28 -56.15 113.52
C ALA A 982 -33.94 -57.59 113.92
N GLY A 983 -32.80 -58.08 113.46
CA GLY A 983 -32.38 -59.46 113.72
C GLY A 983 -31.47 -60.03 112.66
N THR A 984 -31.17 -61.33 112.81
CA THR A 984 -30.27 -62.06 111.92
C THR A 984 -31.05 -62.73 110.78
N TYR A 985 -30.62 -62.46 109.55
CA TYR A 985 -31.12 -63.04 108.31
C TYR A 985 -30.05 -63.91 107.66
N ILE A 986 -30.45 -64.87 106.83
CA ILE A 986 -29.55 -65.78 106.13
C ILE A 986 -29.58 -65.43 104.65
N TYR A 987 -28.41 -65.23 104.04
CA TYR A 987 -28.31 -64.99 102.60
C TYR A 987 -27.74 -66.21 101.86
N GLN A 988 -28.17 -66.35 100.62
CA GLN A 988 -27.58 -67.21 99.61
C GLN A 988 -27.25 -66.35 98.40
N LEU A 989 -25.97 -66.35 98.03
CA LEU A 989 -25.44 -65.61 96.90
C LEU A 989 -24.81 -66.60 95.92
N ILE A 990 -25.13 -66.49 94.64
CA ILE A 990 -24.45 -67.18 93.55
C ILE A 990 -23.88 -66.11 92.63
N VAL A 991 -22.57 -66.10 92.47
CA VAL A 991 -21.85 -65.19 91.57
C VAL A 991 -21.31 -65.94 90.36
N LEU A 992 -21.25 -65.25 89.23
CA LEU A 992 -20.58 -65.70 88.00
C LEU A 992 -19.22 -65.00 87.92
N LEU A 993 -18.17 -65.77 87.74
CA LEU A 993 -16.83 -65.25 87.53
C LEU A 993 -16.55 -64.96 86.04
N THR A 994 -15.48 -64.21 85.76
CA THR A 994 -15.02 -63.88 84.40
C THR A 994 -14.65 -65.11 83.57
N ASP A 995 -14.29 -66.22 84.21
CA ASP A 995 -13.99 -67.49 83.55
C ASP A 995 -15.23 -68.36 83.26
N GLY A 996 -16.42 -67.86 83.61
CA GLY A 996 -17.71 -68.53 83.40
C GLY A 996 -18.11 -69.51 84.52
N THR A 997 -17.25 -69.74 85.52
CA THR A 997 -17.58 -70.59 86.68
C THR A 997 -18.51 -69.87 87.66
N THR A 998 -19.23 -70.64 88.48
CA THR A 998 -20.13 -70.07 89.50
C THR A 998 -19.71 -70.47 90.89
N GLU A 999 -19.68 -69.50 91.79
CA GLU A 999 -19.42 -69.72 93.21
C GLU A 999 -20.67 -69.44 94.03
N THR A 1000 -20.93 -70.28 95.03
CA THR A 1000 -22.08 -70.15 95.94
C THR A 1000 -21.60 -69.80 97.34
N TYR A 1001 -22.10 -68.69 97.85
CA TYR A 1001 -21.83 -68.19 99.19
C TYR A 1001 -23.10 -68.24 100.03
N LYS A 1002 -22.96 -68.66 101.29
CA LYS A 1002 -24.04 -68.64 102.27
C LYS A 1002 -23.49 -68.07 103.58
N GLY A 1003 -24.28 -67.25 104.23
CA GLY A 1003 -23.88 -66.62 105.48
C GLY A 1003 -25.07 -65.99 106.17
N ASN A 1004 -24.80 -65.33 107.29
CA ASN A 1004 -25.80 -64.55 108.00
C ASN A 1004 -25.44 -63.06 107.96
N ILE A 1005 -26.47 -62.22 108.07
CA ILE A 1005 -26.39 -60.77 108.09
C ILE A 1005 -27.29 -60.25 109.21
N THR A 1006 -26.79 -59.32 110.01
CA THR A 1006 -27.59 -58.68 111.06
C THR A 1006 -28.11 -57.34 110.58
N LEU A 1007 -29.42 -57.17 110.60
CA LEU A 1007 -30.08 -55.89 110.35
C LEU A 1007 -30.27 -55.16 111.69
N LEU A 1008 -29.67 -53.98 111.82
CA LEU A 1008 -29.86 -53.08 112.96
C LEU A 1008 -30.91 -52.02 112.63
N ARG A 1009 -31.70 -51.62 113.62
CA ARG A 1009 -32.71 -50.56 113.54
C ARG A 1009 -32.61 -49.67 114.76
#